data_AF-A0A6H9KXK5-F1
#
_entry.id   AF-A0A6H9KXK5-F1
#
_cell.length_a   1.000
_cell.length_b   1.000
_cell.length_c   1.000
_cell.angle_alpha   90.00
_cell.angle_beta   90.00
_cell.angle_gamma   90.00
#
_symmetry.space_group_name_H-M   'P 1'
#
loop_
_entity.id
_entity.type
_entity.pdbx_description
1 polymer ?
#
loop_
_entity_poly.entity_id
_entity_poly.type
_entity_poly.pdbx_seq_one_letter_code
_entity_poly.pdbx_strand_id
1 'polypeptide(L)'
;MLKHDNPERSRIDRRGRVYKARAPYNFVPLPDKVVSASTVLDQDRFHTEARNSDPVEVLSGYIDCDLETCSPVYVRGMLPWDKFRQQGNDDEKKKNYKDQIKNNPDFFHIHAKDKPVIPGSTLRGMVRNVIEIIAHGRLRWVSDAQKFNYRAVAAPRTDPLSEPYSLALGKFGSRVKAGYLLKMGSLWYIQPAKTPEQMRWPERSGFLTVPERKIGGRDIANFMRFNNPGYKPAWHAVGFEMQIRRARLRPVDIVQIGQPPQRFTYQGVLVCSGNMLETQTNSKAQSPRKNHTLILPRAEANPLAIPQQVMDDYLINMTTFQKENLVLNPKEKNNKWYNKDQHELINGAPVFYVNDGKNILYFGHCPNFRVPALNPKNGQAMSTKDFIPEVALGSEEPDIVDALFGWTDDDCFGPKKQYAGRLSFGDAHFVSAQEKMWQTETAITPSVLASPSPSTFQHYFVQNRTENHDPDIKANLANYTTPPGETAIRGQKFYWHKGTKPKIEATEKELKHQTQLTHMRPLNSGVRFSFRIHFENLRQQELGALLWALALPGQSGRTYRHKLGMGKPLGMGAVALTPRLYVCDRKRRYRQLFSFSGDSLTDAWEEATTTAAPEQYMQTFETFMIESLGKNTQATRFSQLERIRLLLLMLSWPGPNPRETRYMEIEHSEGRDTYNEYAERPVLPDPAGVMGSKVARPSEPEIQEETELQEDVQVPTGYKSGKVLEFNLGPFKDYGFIQPDAGSESVFVHKNHLAPGVYQIINEDRVHFRTAPGISGRQEARDVKIAPSASPREIPEDATEAQSSEDHDNREREPNVEIDQEDEPDTSNPRQDLWEEATVMKMSSKDKAQVKNQAGEVFECGKIPATVRLQEGDTVIAEVVRSKNEIIRAVFKQKKE
;
A
#
# COMPACT_ATOMS: atom_id res chain seq x y z
N MET A 1 14.97 -8.36 -11.26
CA MET A 1 14.07 -7.26 -10.80
C MET A 1 12.68 -7.54 -11.34
N LEU A 2 11.64 -7.32 -10.55
CA LEU A 2 10.27 -7.50 -11.01
C LEU A 2 9.92 -6.44 -12.06
N LYS A 3 9.60 -6.89 -13.26
CA LYS A 3 9.15 -6.03 -14.36
C LYS A 3 7.64 -6.16 -14.50
N HIS A 4 6.98 -5.03 -14.75
CA HIS A 4 5.54 -5.02 -15.01
C HIS A 4 5.27 -5.34 -16.48
N ASP A 5 4.53 -6.40 -16.73
CA ASP A 5 4.05 -6.78 -18.04
C ASP A 5 2.76 -6.04 -18.38
N ASN A 6 2.69 -5.55 -19.62
CA ASN A 6 1.47 -4.95 -20.14
C ASN A 6 0.46 -6.03 -20.51
N PRO A 7 -0.85 -5.78 -20.29
CA PRO A 7 -1.89 -6.65 -20.83
C PRO A 7 -1.82 -6.67 -22.36
N GLU A 8 -1.83 -7.87 -22.95
CA GLU A 8 -1.77 -8.09 -24.39
C GLU A 8 -3.15 -8.30 -25.01
N ARG A 9 -4.14 -8.67 -24.19
CA ARG A 9 -5.53 -8.85 -24.60
C ARG A 9 -6.47 -8.04 -23.72
N SER A 10 -7.62 -7.69 -24.30
CA SER A 10 -8.70 -7.09 -23.50
C SER A 10 -9.42 -8.18 -22.71
N ARG A 11 -9.92 -7.82 -21.52
CA ARG A 11 -10.76 -8.71 -20.72
C ARG A 11 -12.13 -8.80 -21.35
N ILE A 12 -12.72 -10.00 -21.40
CA ILE A 12 -14.06 -10.21 -21.96
C ILE A 12 -14.89 -10.94 -20.90
N ASP A 13 -16.09 -10.43 -20.60
CA ASP A 13 -17.02 -11.14 -19.73
C ASP A 13 -17.89 -12.15 -20.49
N ARG A 14 -18.71 -12.90 -19.75
CA ARG A 14 -19.62 -13.92 -20.33
C ARG A 14 -20.65 -13.37 -21.32
N ARG A 15 -20.84 -12.05 -21.39
CA ARG A 15 -21.75 -11.39 -22.33
C ARG A 15 -21.01 -10.82 -23.55
N GLY A 16 -19.71 -11.10 -23.69
CA GLY A 16 -18.88 -10.57 -24.76
C GLY A 16 -18.44 -9.12 -24.55
N ARG A 17 -18.69 -8.52 -23.37
CA ARG A 17 -18.32 -7.12 -23.12
C ARG A 17 -16.82 -7.00 -22.88
N VAL A 18 -16.22 -6.02 -23.52
CA VAL A 18 -14.77 -5.76 -23.46
C VAL A 18 -14.45 -4.79 -22.33
N TYR A 19 -13.55 -5.19 -21.43
CA TYR A 19 -13.05 -4.38 -20.33
C TYR A 19 -11.59 -4.04 -20.58
N LYS A 20 -11.31 -2.73 -20.63
CA LYS A 20 -9.96 -2.18 -20.76
C LYS A 20 -9.74 -1.15 -19.66
N ALA A 21 -8.60 -1.20 -18.99
CA ALA A 21 -8.28 -0.21 -17.96
C ALA A 21 -8.01 1.14 -18.62
N ARG A 22 -8.53 2.21 -18.01
CA ARG A 22 -8.17 3.59 -18.37
C ARG A 22 -7.17 4.10 -17.36
N ALA A 23 -6.12 4.75 -17.83
CA ALA A 23 -4.97 5.16 -17.02
C ALA A 23 -4.98 6.67 -16.75
N PRO A 24 -5.84 7.20 -15.86
CA PRO A 24 -5.82 8.63 -15.51
C PRO A 24 -4.52 9.05 -14.80
N TYR A 25 -3.81 8.07 -14.28
CA TYR A 25 -2.46 8.15 -13.75
C TYR A 25 -1.69 6.90 -14.17
N ASN A 26 -0.37 6.97 -14.04
CA ASN A 26 0.49 5.80 -14.16
C ASN A 26 1.70 5.93 -13.21
N PHE A 27 2.64 5.01 -13.31
CA PHE A 27 3.78 4.93 -12.41
C PHE A 27 5.08 5.00 -13.19
N VAL A 28 6.04 5.73 -12.63
CA VAL A 28 7.45 5.51 -12.94
C VAL A 28 7.92 4.42 -11.98
N PRO A 29 8.62 3.36 -12.44
CA PRO A 29 9.10 2.25 -11.60
C PRO A 29 9.84 2.69 -10.33
N LEU A 30 10.16 1.78 -9.42
CA LEU A 30 11.12 2.06 -8.33
C LEU A 30 12.56 1.94 -8.84
N PRO A 31 13.56 2.58 -8.19
CA PRO A 31 14.95 2.37 -8.59
C PRO A 31 15.33 0.92 -8.30
N ASP A 32 16.02 0.30 -9.25
CA ASP A 32 16.67 -1.01 -9.12
C ASP A 32 17.93 -0.94 -8.27
N LYS A 33 18.54 0.24 -8.24
CA LYS A 33 19.69 0.60 -7.42
C LYS A 33 19.55 2.06 -7.01
N VAL A 34 19.78 2.35 -5.72
CA VAL A 34 19.96 3.72 -5.25
C VAL A 34 21.38 4.17 -5.56
N VAL A 35 21.52 5.36 -6.15
CA VAL A 35 22.83 5.91 -6.52
C VAL A 35 23.29 6.86 -5.41
N SER A 36 24.33 6.45 -4.67
CA SER A 36 24.99 7.28 -3.67
C SER A 36 25.53 8.57 -4.29
N ALA A 37 25.46 9.67 -3.54
CA ALA A 37 26.20 10.86 -3.85
C ALA A 37 27.69 10.60 -3.68
N SER A 38 28.50 11.36 -4.41
CA SER A 38 29.91 11.50 -4.04
C SER A 38 30.02 12.15 -2.65
N THR A 39 31.11 11.91 -1.92
CA THR A 39 31.30 12.36 -0.53
C THR A 39 30.73 13.76 -0.28
N VAL A 40 29.72 13.86 0.59
CA VAL A 40 29.10 15.14 0.93
C VAL A 40 30.16 15.99 1.65
N LEU A 41 30.40 17.19 1.13
CA LEU A 41 31.36 18.13 1.71
C LEU A 41 30.82 18.66 3.04
N ASP A 42 31.68 19.08 3.96
CA ASP A 42 31.20 19.77 5.16
C ASP A 42 30.63 21.16 4.81
N GLN A 43 29.67 21.63 5.60
CA GLN A 43 28.97 22.91 5.36
C GLN A 43 29.83 24.15 5.57
N ASP A 44 30.98 23.99 6.23
CA ASP A 44 31.97 25.03 6.49
C ASP A 44 33.08 25.06 5.43
N ARG A 45 33.04 24.16 4.42
CA ARG A 45 34.04 24.12 3.34
C ARG A 45 33.54 24.87 2.11
N PHE A 46 34.26 25.94 1.77
CA PHE A 46 33.87 26.86 0.70
C PHE A 46 34.87 26.96 -0.46
N HIS A 47 35.92 26.13 -0.48
CA HIS A 47 37.00 26.16 -1.48
C HIS A 47 37.53 24.78 -1.88
N THR A 48 38.12 24.72 -3.08
CA THR A 48 39.14 23.74 -3.50
C THR A 48 40.46 24.08 -2.81
N GLU A 49 40.88 23.32 -1.80
CA GLU A 49 42.30 23.30 -1.43
C GLU A 49 42.84 21.88 -1.40
N ALA A 50 43.95 21.70 -2.12
CA ALA A 50 44.76 20.51 -2.12
C ALA A 50 45.50 20.38 -0.79
N ARG A 51 44.99 19.53 0.11
CA ARG A 51 45.85 18.84 1.08
C ARG A 51 45.60 17.34 0.95
N ASN A 52 46.52 16.70 0.23
CA ASN A 52 46.80 15.26 0.16
C ASN A 52 45.71 14.31 -0.39
N SER A 53 44.64 14.81 -1.00
CA SER A 53 43.74 14.04 -1.88
C SER A 53 43.00 15.01 -2.81
N ASP A 54 42.68 14.58 -4.04
CA ASP A 54 42.27 15.41 -5.18
C ASP A 54 41.41 16.66 -4.85
N PRO A 55 41.75 17.85 -5.37
CA PRO A 55 40.93 19.04 -5.20
C PRO A 55 39.53 18.84 -5.81
N VAL A 56 38.49 18.81 -4.98
CA VAL A 56 37.10 18.69 -5.43
C VAL A 56 36.56 20.06 -5.82
N GLU A 57 36.45 20.34 -7.12
CA GLU A 57 35.83 21.56 -7.64
C GLU A 57 34.35 21.64 -7.24
N VAL A 58 33.95 22.76 -6.63
CA VAL A 58 32.57 23.05 -6.27
C VAL A 58 32.10 24.40 -6.78
N LEU A 59 30.83 24.45 -7.13
CA LEU A 59 30.17 25.55 -7.80
C LEU A 59 29.13 26.16 -6.87
N SER A 60 29.07 27.48 -6.86
CA SER A 60 28.00 28.24 -6.20
C SER A 60 27.47 29.27 -7.16
N GLY A 61 26.23 29.69 -6.99
CA GLY A 61 25.60 30.63 -7.91
C GLY A 61 24.09 30.62 -7.80
N TYR A 62 23.44 30.97 -8.90
CA TYR A 62 21.99 30.96 -8.97
C TYR A 62 21.50 30.64 -10.39
N ILE A 63 20.23 30.25 -10.47
CA ILE A 63 19.51 30.01 -11.71
C ILE A 63 18.29 30.90 -11.70
N ASP A 64 18.19 31.79 -12.69
CA ASP A 64 16.96 32.52 -12.96
C ASP A 64 16.06 31.69 -13.86
N CYS A 65 14.81 31.50 -13.44
CA CYS A 65 13.84 30.70 -14.15
C CYS A 65 12.62 31.53 -14.53
N ASP A 66 12.29 31.55 -15.81
CA ASP A 66 10.98 31.96 -16.27
C ASP A 66 10.03 30.75 -16.24
N LEU A 67 8.80 30.97 -15.77
CA LEU A 67 7.76 29.96 -15.69
C LEU A 67 6.52 30.43 -16.45
N GLU A 68 5.98 29.59 -17.33
CA GLU A 68 4.73 29.84 -18.04
C GLU A 68 3.70 28.73 -17.77
N THR A 69 2.47 29.11 -17.42
CA THR A 69 1.38 28.15 -17.26
C THR A 69 0.91 27.64 -18.63
N CYS A 70 0.91 26.33 -18.85
CA CYS A 70 0.44 25.71 -20.09
C CYS A 70 -0.97 25.11 -19.97
N SER A 71 -1.44 24.87 -18.74
CA SER A 71 -2.84 24.56 -18.41
C SER A 71 -3.24 25.34 -17.16
N PRO A 72 -4.52 25.33 -16.73
CA PRO A 72 -4.92 26.03 -15.53
C PRO A 72 -4.12 25.57 -14.32
N VAL A 73 -3.69 26.51 -13.47
CA VAL A 73 -2.87 26.22 -12.29
C VAL A 73 -3.58 26.71 -11.04
N TYR A 74 -3.57 25.89 -9.99
CA TYR A 74 -4.10 26.27 -8.69
C TYR A 74 -3.16 25.90 -7.55
N VAL A 75 -2.71 26.92 -6.83
CA VAL A 75 -2.03 26.81 -5.55
C VAL A 75 -2.90 27.58 -4.56
N ARG A 76 -3.44 26.88 -3.57
CA ARG A 76 -4.39 27.46 -2.62
C ARG A 76 -3.72 28.54 -1.76
N GLY A 77 -4.40 29.67 -1.61
CA GLY A 77 -4.00 30.75 -0.73
C GLY A 77 -4.26 30.48 0.75
N MET A 78 -3.54 31.22 1.60
CA MET A 78 -3.73 31.19 3.04
C MET A 78 -5.01 31.92 3.44
N LEU A 79 -5.48 31.69 4.67
CA LEU A 79 -6.55 32.53 5.22
C LEU A 79 -6.02 33.96 5.42
N PRO A 80 -6.81 35.00 5.07
CA PRO A 80 -6.48 36.38 5.40
C PRO A 80 -6.21 36.55 6.89
N TRP A 81 -5.22 37.36 7.24
CA TRP A 81 -4.74 37.55 8.62
C TRP A 81 -5.86 37.92 9.59
N ASP A 82 -6.78 38.80 9.20
CA ASP A 82 -7.90 39.21 10.06
C ASP A 82 -8.83 38.04 10.39
N LYS A 83 -9.08 37.14 9.43
CA LYS A 83 -9.86 35.92 9.66
C LYS A 83 -9.08 34.91 10.51
N PHE A 84 -7.77 34.85 10.34
CA PHE A 84 -6.91 33.99 11.15
C PHE A 84 -6.88 34.43 12.62
N ARG A 85 -6.72 35.72 12.90
CA ARG A 85 -6.66 36.28 14.27
C ARG A 85 -7.96 36.16 15.06
N GLN A 86 -9.11 36.13 14.39
CA GLN A 86 -10.42 35.99 15.06
C GLN A 86 -10.68 34.58 15.63
N GLN A 87 -9.73 33.65 15.47
CA GLN A 87 -9.87 32.27 15.94
C GLN A 87 -9.19 32.07 17.30
N GLY A 88 -9.98 31.80 18.34
CA GLY A 88 -9.48 31.38 19.65
C GLY A 88 -8.90 29.95 19.65
N ASN A 89 -8.14 29.60 20.70
CA ASN A 89 -7.36 28.36 20.82
C ASN A 89 -8.16 27.04 20.99
N ASP A 90 -9.48 27.07 20.91
CA ASP A 90 -10.34 25.89 21.14
C ASP A 90 -10.28 24.88 19.98
N ASP A 91 -10.32 23.58 20.30
CA ASP A 91 -10.22 22.50 19.30
C ASP A 91 -11.41 22.42 18.32
N GLU A 92 -12.59 22.89 18.71
CA GLU A 92 -13.72 23.07 17.78
C GLU A 92 -13.45 24.19 16.76
N LYS A 93 -12.80 25.28 17.19
CA LYS A 93 -12.40 26.39 16.30
C LYS A 93 -11.29 25.95 15.34
N LYS A 94 -10.37 25.05 15.76
CA LYS A 94 -9.37 24.43 14.87
C LYS A 94 -9.96 23.53 13.79
N LYS A 95 -11.07 22.83 14.04
CA LYS A 95 -11.78 22.09 12.98
C LYS A 95 -12.41 23.06 11.98
N ASN A 96 -13.05 24.11 12.47
CA ASN A 96 -13.61 25.18 11.64
C ASN A 96 -12.53 25.85 10.75
N TYR A 97 -11.32 26.08 11.28
CA TYR A 97 -10.16 26.59 10.52
C TYR A 97 -9.81 25.76 9.29
N LYS A 98 -9.68 24.44 9.45
CA LYS A 98 -9.30 23.54 8.34
C LYS A 98 -10.35 23.57 7.23
N ASP A 99 -11.63 23.63 7.59
CA ASP A 99 -12.72 23.72 6.63
C ASP A 99 -12.77 25.09 5.93
N GLN A 100 -12.48 26.18 6.65
CA GLN A 100 -12.37 27.52 6.06
C GLN A 100 -11.21 27.62 5.06
N ILE A 101 -10.03 27.07 5.37
CA ILE A 101 -8.93 26.97 4.39
C ILE A 101 -9.33 26.08 3.23
N LYS A 102 -9.92 24.92 3.52
CA LYS A 102 -10.34 23.95 2.50
C LYS A 102 -11.24 24.59 1.45
N ASN A 103 -12.07 25.54 1.88
CA ASN A 103 -13.02 26.25 1.03
C ASN A 103 -12.58 27.65 0.61
N ASN A 104 -11.34 28.08 0.92
CA ASN A 104 -10.80 29.31 0.37
C ASN A 104 -10.47 29.10 -1.12
N PRO A 105 -11.15 29.81 -2.04
CA PRO A 105 -10.93 29.64 -3.47
C PRO A 105 -9.75 30.48 -3.98
N ASP A 106 -9.23 31.41 -3.19
CA ASP A 106 -8.19 32.33 -3.65
C ASP A 106 -6.89 31.58 -3.96
N PHE A 107 -6.23 31.98 -5.04
CA PHE A 107 -4.87 31.55 -5.34
C PHE A 107 -3.89 32.21 -4.35
N PHE A 108 -2.76 31.54 -4.10
CA PHE A 108 -1.74 32.03 -3.18
C PHE A 108 -1.19 33.40 -3.58
N HIS A 109 -1.11 34.30 -2.61
CA HIS A 109 -0.58 35.65 -2.75
C HIS A 109 -0.05 36.10 -1.39
N ILE A 110 0.93 37.01 -1.41
CA ILE A 110 1.55 37.55 -0.18
C ILE A 110 0.94 38.91 0.18
N HIS A 111 0.77 39.79 -0.82
CA HIS A 111 0.31 41.15 -0.61
C HIS A 111 -1.11 41.39 -1.14
N ALA A 112 -1.30 41.21 -2.44
CA ALA A 112 -2.54 41.56 -3.11
C ALA A 112 -3.02 40.41 -4.02
N LYS A 113 -4.34 40.20 -4.09
CA LYS A 113 -4.93 39.07 -4.81
C LYS A 113 -4.66 39.09 -6.31
N ASP A 114 -4.49 40.28 -6.89
CA ASP A 114 -4.13 40.53 -8.29
C ASP A 114 -2.65 40.31 -8.58
N LYS A 115 -1.83 40.02 -7.56
CA LYS A 115 -0.42 39.64 -7.68
C LYS A 115 -0.21 38.22 -7.15
N PRO A 116 -0.64 37.20 -7.92
CA PRO A 116 -0.48 35.81 -7.49
C PRO A 116 1.00 35.47 -7.33
N VAL A 117 1.28 34.55 -6.42
CA VAL A 117 2.63 34.06 -6.12
C VAL A 117 2.59 32.53 -6.10
N ILE A 118 3.61 31.89 -6.66
CA ILE A 118 3.83 30.46 -6.48
C ILE A 118 4.91 30.31 -5.40
N PRO A 119 4.62 29.68 -4.25
CA PRO A 119 5.61 29.54 -3.19
C PRO A 119 6.86 28.78 -3.64
N GLY A 120 8.04 29.21 -3.20
CA GLY A 120 9.32 28.55 -3.44
C GLY A 120 9.32 27.10 -2.94
N SER A 121 8.57 26.80 -1.88
CA SER A 121 8.35 25.42 -1.40
C SER A 121 7.58 24.54 -2.39
N THR A 122 6.66 25.12 -3.17
CA THR A 122 5.92 24.41 -4.24
C THR A 122 6.84 24.12 -5.42
N LEU A 123 7.68 25.08 -5.79
CA LEU A 123 8.71 24.92 -6.83
C LEU A 123 9.75 23.88 -6.42
N ARG A 124 10.27 23.97 -5.20
CA ARG A 124 11.20 23.01 -4.60
C ARG A 124 10.62 21.60 -4.63
N GLY A 125 9.36 21.43 -4.22
CA GLY A 125 8.69 20.12 -4.24
C GLY A 125 8.51 19.55 -5.65
N MET A 126 8.21 20.41 -6.64
CA MET A 126 8.11 20.00 -8.05
C MET A 126 9.45 19.52 -8.61
N VAL A 127 10.52 20.29 -8.39
CA VAL A 127 11.87 19.95 -8.88
C VAL A 127 12.44 18.75 -8.14
N ARG A 128 12.30 18.69 -6.80
CA ARG A 128 12.75 17.56 -5.99
C ARG A 128 12.16 16.23 -6.46
N ASN A 129 10.87 16.20 -6.76
CA ASN A 129 10.19 14.98 -7.23
C ASN A 129 10.80 14.46 -8.54
N VAL A 130 11.15 15.35 -9.48
CA VAL A 130 11.86 14.96 -10.70
C VAL A 130 13.27 14.45 -10.37
N ILE A 131 14.01 15.14 -9.51
CA ILE A 131 15.36 14.75 -9.09
C ILE A 131 15.38 13.37 -8.41
N GLU A 132 14.42 13.10 -7.52
CA GLU A 132 14.24 11.79 -6.86
C GLU A 132 14.13 10.63 -7.87
N ILE A 133 13.56 10.89 -9.05
CA ILE A 133 13.42 9.88 -10.08
C ILE A 133 14.69 9.76 -10.90
N ILE A 134 15.20 10.87 -11.44
CA ILE A 134 16.30 10.85 -12.40
C ILE A 134 17.61 10.46 -11.71
N ALA A 135 17.81 10.83 -10.45
CA ALA A 135 19.01 10.50 -9.70
C ALA A 135 18.92 9.13 -9.00
N HIS A 136 17.88 8.33 -9.27
CA HIS A 136 17.65 7.06 -8.58
C HIS A 136 17.71 7.20 -7.05
N GLY A 137 17.06 8.24 -6.52
CA GLY A 137 17.04 8.50 -5.07
C GLY A 137 16.21 7.47 -4.32
N ARG A 138 16.53 7.29 -3.03
CA ARG A 138 15.82 6.38 -2.14
C ARG A 138 14.39 6.85 -1.87
N LEU A 139 13.49 5.89 -1.63
CA LEU A 139 12.14 6.18 -1.17
C LEU A 139 12.13 6.47 0.33
N ARG A 140 12.10 7.76 0.68
CA ARG A 140 12.07 8.19 2.09
C ARG A 140 10.67 8.21 2.72
N TRP A 141 9.67 8.72 1.99
CA TRP A 141 8.35 9.01 2.58
C TRP A 141 7.34 7.89 2.33
N VAL A 142 7.52 6.78 3.05
CA VAL A 142 6.61 5.63 2.97
C VAL A 142 5.86 5.48 4.28
N SER A 143 4.54 5.56 4.22
CA SER A 143 3.68 5.30 5.38
C SER A 143 3.51 3.80 5.61
N ASP A 144 3.80 3.36 6.82
CA ASP A 144 3.45 2.03 7.34
C ASP A 144 2.15 2.08 8.21
N ALA A 145 1.49 3.24 8.28
CA ALA A 145 0.32 3.42 9.13
C ALA A 145 -0.93 2.74 8.55
N GLN A 146 -1.07 2.68 7.22
CA GLN A 146 -2.21 2.07 6.57
C GLN A 146 -1.91 0.59 6.32
N LYS A 147 -2.66 -0.29 6.96
CA LYS A 147 -2.58 -1.74 6.74
C LYS A 147 -3.59 -2.18 5.68
N PHE A 148 -3.29 -3.27 4.98
CA PHE A 148 -4.16 -3.83 3.94
C PHE A 148 -5.19 -4.78 4.54
N ASN A 149 -6.43 -4.62 4.11
CA ASN A 149 -7.52 -5.55 4.39
C ASN A 149 -8.30 -5.83 3.12
N TYR A 150 -8.97 -6.97 3.08
CA TYR A 150 -9.76 -7.37 1.93
C TYR A 150 -11.05 -8.07 2.36
N ARG A 151 -12.01 -8.07 1.43
CA ARG A 151 -13.31 -8.73 1.59
C ARG A 151 -13.83 -9.16 0.23
N ALA A 152 -13.96 -10.47 0.01
CA ALA A 152 -14.39 -11.05 -1.27
C ALA A 152 -15.69 -11.86 -1.10
N VAL A 153 -16.70 -11.24 -0.48
CA VAL A 153 -18.01 -11.89 -0.25
C VAL A 153 -18.71 -12.12 -1.57
N ALA A 154 -19.04 -13.38 -1.87
CA ALA A 154 -19.69 -13.78 -3.12
C ALA A 154 -18.93 -13.33 -4.39
N ALA A 155 -17.61 -13.13 -4.28
CA ALA A 155 -16.78 -12.91 -5.45
C ALA A 155 -16.79 -14.18 -6.34
N PRO A 156 -16.71 -14.04 -7.67
CA PRO A 156 -16.60 -15.20 -8.55
C PRO A 156 -15.30 -15.95 -8.24
N ARG A 157 -15.27 -17.27 -8.52
CA ARG A 157 -14.06 -18.10 -8.32
C ARG A 157 -12.85 -17.60 -9.11
N THR A 158 -13.08 -16.83 -10.17
CA THR A 158 -12.04 -16.19 -10.99
C THR A 158 -11.47 -14.92 -10.36
N ASP A 159 -12.01 -14.44 -9.24
CA ASP A 159 -11.45 -13.32 -8.49
C ASP A 159 -10.30 -13.81 -7.60
N PRO A 160 -9.10 -13.18 -7.67
CA PRO A 160 -7.91 -13.66 -6.96
C PRO A 160 -8.04 -13.57 -5.43
N LEU A 161 -8.98 -12.77 -4.90
CA LEU A 161 -9.23 -12.68 -3.45
C LEU A 161 -10.31 -13.64 -2.97
N SER A 162 -11.00 -14.36 -3.87
CA SER A 162 -12.09 -15.28 -3.51
C SER A 162 -11.60 -16.44 -2.64
N GLU A 163 -10.54 -17.12 -3.08
CA GLU A 163 -9.98 -18.26 -2.35
C GLU A 163 -9.32 -17.85 -1.03
N PRO A 164 -8.43 -16.84 -0.97
CA PRO A 164 -7.86 -16.37 0.30
C PRO A 164 -8.94 -16.01 1.34
N TYR A 165 -10.00 -15.31 0.92
CA TYR A 165 -11.10 -14.95 1.81
C TYR A 165 -11.90 -16.18 2.28
N SER A 166 -12.14 -17.15 1.40
CA SER A 166 -12.82 -18.40 1.75
C SER A 166 -11.98 -19.29 2.66
N LEU A 167 -10.64 -19.28 2.56
CA LEU A 167 -9.75 -20.01 3.47
C LEU A 167 -9.76 -19.36 4.87
N ALA A 168 -9.73 -18.02 4.91
CA ALA A 168 -9.76 -17.26 6.16
C ALA A 168 -11.06 -17.48 6.95
N LEU A 169 -12.22 -17.36 6.30
CA LEU A 169 -13.52 -17.48 6.98
C LEU A 169 -14.17 -18.87 6.91
N GLY A 170 -13.59 -19.80 6.15
CA GLY A 170 -14.23 -21.06 5.78
C GLY A 170 -15.25 -20.90 4.64
N LYS A 171 -15.52 -21.98 3.90
CA LYS A 171 -16.53 -21.99 2.83
C LYS A 171 -17.88 -21.53 3.40
N PHE A 172 -18.46 -20.49 2.79
CA PHE A 172 -19.69 -19.83 3.26
C PHE A 172 -19.63 -19.31 4.72
N GLY A 173 -18.44 -19.01 5.24
CA GLY A 173 -18.26 -18.53 6.60
C GLY A 173 -18.33 -19.63 7.66
N SER A 174 -18.08 -20.90 7.31
CA SER A 174 -18.21 -22.04 8.21
C SER A 174 -17.28 -21.99 9.44
N ARG A 175 -16.20 -21.21 9.40
CA ARG A 175 -15.30 -21.00 10.54
C ARG A 175 -15.69 -19.80 11.41
N VAL A 176 -16.66 -19.00 10.98
CA VAL A 176 -17.07 -17.78 11.67
C VAL A 176 -17.95 -18.13 12.87
N LYS A 177 -17.47 -17.77 14.05
CA LYS A 177 -18.16 -17.91 15.34
C LYS A 177 -18.63 -16.53 15.82
N ALA A 178 -19.48 -16.53 16.85
CA ALA A 178 -19.99 -15.31 17.47
C ALA A 178 -19.69 -15.30 18.97
N GLY A 179 -19.56 -14.11 19.55
CA GLY A 179 -19.26 -13.92 20.96
C GLY A 179 -19.40 -12.47 21.38
N TYR A 180 -18.87 -12.15 22.56
CA TYR A 180 -18.97 -10.85 23.19
C TYR A 180 -17.59 -10.37 23.61
N LEU A 181 -17.26 -9.12 23.32
CA LEU A 181 -16.03 -8.51 23.80
C LEU A 181 -16.01 -8.50 25.33
N LEU A 182 -14.86 -8.82 25.90
CA LEU A 182 -14.61 -8.80 27.34
C LEU A 182 -13.30 -8.07 27.59
N LYS A 183 -13.33 -6.97 28.33
CA LYS A 183 -12.13 -6.25 28.77
C LYS A 183 -11.75 -6.74 30.17
N MET A 184 -10.53 -7.26 30.31
CA MET A 184 -9.96 -7.69 31.60
C MET A 184 -8.64 -6.93 31.81
N GLY A 185 -8.66 -5.91 32.67
CA GLY A 185 -7.54 -4.97 32.77
C GLY A 185 -7.34 -4.19 31.47
N SER A 186 -6.12 -4.21 30.93
CA SER A 186 -5.77 -3.61 29.63
C SER A 186 -6.00 -4.54 28.44
N LEU A 187 -6.25 -5.83 28.68
CA LEU A 187 -6.34 -6.85 27.65
C LEU A 187 -7.78 -7.11 27.22
N TRP A 188 -7.93 -7.50 25.95
CA TRP A 188 -9.21 -7.82 25.34
C TRP A 188 -9.34 -9.31 25.05
N TYR A 189 -10.54 -9.81 25.30
CA TYR A 189 -10.94 -11.19 25.10
C TYR A 189 -12.27 -11.23 24.36
N ILE A 190 -12.60 -12.40 23.81
CA ILE A 190 -13.95 -12.73 23.36
C ILE A 190 -14.49 -13.84 24.24
N GLN A 191 -15.59 -13.57 24.94
CA GLN A 191 -16.43 -14.59 25.55
C GLN A 191 -17.24 -15.27 24.45
N PRO A 192 -17.04 -16.57 24.15
CA PRO A 192 -17.82 -17.26 23.13
C PRO A 192 -19.32 -17.21 23.43
N ALA A 193 -20.15 -17.10 22.40
CA ALA A 193 -21.59 -17.34 22.53
C ALA A 193 -21.88 -18.84 22.44
N LYS A 194 -23.02 -19.27 22.99
CA LYS A 194 -23.55 -20.60 22.75
C LYS A 194 -23.76 -20.82 21.25
N THR A 195 -23.49 -22.00 20.73
CA THR A 195 -23.81 -22.36 19.35
C THR A 195 -25.18 -23.04 19.28
N PRO A 196 -25.87 -23.01 18.13
CA PRO A 196 -27.08 -23.82 17.93
C PRO A 196 -26.84 -25.31 18.19
N GLU A 197 -25.66 -25.83 17.85
CA GLU A 197 -25.26 -27.21 18.15
C GLU A 197 -25.22 -27.48 19.66
N GLN A 198 -24.65 -26.58 20.47
CA GLN A 198 -24.69 -26.67 21.94
C GLN A 198 -26.11 -26.59 22.50
N MET A 199 -27.02 -25.93 21.78
CA MET A 199 -28.45 -25.89 22.09
C MET A 199 -29.21 -27.13 21.57
N ARG A 200 -28.51 -28.10 20.95
CA ARG A 200 -29.04 -29.32 20.31
C ARG A 200 -29.98 -29.02 19.13
N TRP A 201 -29.70 -27.95 18.39
CA TRP A 201 -30.44 -27.58 17.20
C TRP A 201 -29.71 -28.01 15.92
N PRO A 202 -30.41 -28.37 14.83
CA PRO A 202 -29.80 -28.87 13.60
C PRO A 202 -29.03 -27.81 12.78
N GLU A 203 -28.93 -26.58 13.27
CA GLU A 203 -28.20 -25.49 12.62
C GLU A 203 -26.69 -25.62 12.90
N ARG A 204 -25.86 -25.53 11.87
CA ARG A 204 -24.40 -25.68 11.98
C ARG A 204 -23.63 -24.36 12.04
N SER A 205 -24.31 -23.22 11.86
CA SER A 205 -23.66 -21.90 11.94
C SER A 205 -23.38 -21.49 13.38
N GLY A 206 -22.35 -20.68 13.61
CA GLY A 206 -22.03 -20.13 14.94
C GLY A 206 -23.02 -19.08 15.47
N PHE A 207 -24.10 -18.79 14.74
CA PHE A 207 -25.12 -17.79 15.06
C PHE A 207 -26.40 -18.10 14.26
N LEU A 208 -27.51 -17.44 14.58
CA LEU A 208 -28.78 -17.56 13.86
C LEU A 208 -29.03 -16.37 12.93
N THR A 209 -29.96 -16.52 11.99
CA THR A 209 -30.35 -15.46 11.06
C THR A 209 -31.83 -15.12 11.21
N VAL A 210 -32.16 -13.82 11.27
CA VAL A 210 -33.53 -13.32 11.43
C VAL A 210 -33.93 -12.50 10.21
N PRO A 211 -34.95 -12.91 9.43
CA PRO A 211 -35.50 -12.08 8.37
C PRO A 211 -36.13 -10.80 8.94
N GLU A 212 -35.79 -9.63 8.41
CA GLU A 212 -36.29 -8.33 8.93
C GLU A 212 -37.82 -8.22 8.90
N ARG A 213 -38.47 -8.88 7.94
CA ARG A 213 -39.93 -8.94 7.84
C ARG A 213 -40.62 -9.58 9.05
N LYS A 214 -39.89 -10.36 9.85
CA LYS A 214 -40.40 -11.01 11.06
C LYS A 214 -40.26 -10.17 12.33
N ILE A 215 -39.58 -9.03 12.23
CA ILE A 215 -39.41 -8.09 13.34
C ILE A 215 -40.50 -7.04 13.16
N GLY A 216 -41.48 -6.98 14.07
CA GLY A 216 -42.48 -5.93 14.12
C GLY A 216 -41.87 -4.58 14.49
N GLY A 217 -42.48 -3.49 14.02
CA GLY A 217 -41.90 -2.14 14.16
C GLY A 217 -41.78 -1.63 15.59
N ARG A 218 -42.49 -2.25 16.55
CA ARG A 218 -42.44 -1.92 17.99
C ARG A 218 -41.90 -3.05 18.84
N ASP A 219 -41.55 -4.18 18.24
CA ASP A 219 -41.13 -5.37 18.97
C ASP A 219 -39.82 -5.11 19.69
N ILE A 220 -38.91 -4.36 19.05
CA ILE A 220 -37.59 -4.00 19.59
C ILE A 220 -37.49 -2.47 19.69
N ALA A 221 -37.39 -1.93 20.90
CA ALA A 221 -37.12 -0.51 21.14
C ALA A 221 -35.91 -0.01 20.33
N ASN A 222 -36.09 1.14 19.66
CA ASN A 222 -35.09 1.84 18.84
C ASN A 222 -34.52 1.03 17.64
N PHE A 223 -35.14 -0.10 17.30
CA PHE A 223 -34.78 -0.85 16.10
C PHE A 223 -35.10 -0.05 14.84
N MET A 224 -34.14 0.00 13.93
CA MET A 224 -34.28 0.64 12.63
C MET A 224 -34.27 -0.41 11.54
N ARG A 225 -35.28 -0.36 10.66
CA ARG A 225 -35.30 -1.19 9.44
C ARG A 225 -34.24 -0.71 8.45
N PHE A 226 -33.71 -1.61 7.62
CA PHE A 226 -32.64 -1.28 6.67
C PHE A 226 -32.93 -0.06 5.79
N ASN A 227 -34.19 0.14 5.38
CA ASN A 227 -34.62 1.24 4.51
C ASN A 227 -34.98 2.53 5.26
N ASN A 228 -34.74 2.61 6.56
CA ASN A 228 -34.92 3.85 7.31
C ASN A 228 -33.85 4.88 6.87
N PRO A 229 -34.21 6.12 6.48
CA PRO A 229 -33.23 7.15 6.10
C PRO A 229 -32.19 7.48 7.18
N GLY A 230 -32.55 7.29 8.46
CA GLY A 230 -31.67 7.46 9.62
C GLY A 230 -31.01 6.18 10.11
N TYR A 231 -31.03 5.09 9.33
CA TYR A 231 -30.48 3.79 9.75
C TYR A 231 -29.04 3.92 10.22
N LYS A 232 -28.77 3.41 11.42
CA LYS A 232 -27.40 3.25 11.94
C LYS A 232 -27.22 1.83 12.45
N PRO A 233 -26.05 1.21 12.23
CA PRO A 233 -25.74 -0.07 12.85
C PRO A 233 -25.88 0.01 14.37
N ALA A 234 -26.46 -1.03 14.95
CA ALA A 234 -26.72 -1.14 16.39
C ALA A 234 -26.90 -2.60 16.78
N TRP A 235 -26.95 -2.87 18.08
CA TRP A 235 -27.31 -4.19 18.59
C TRP A 235 -28.30 -4.10 19.75
N HIS A 236 -29.17 -5.10 19.86
CA HIS A 236 -30.29 -5.10 20.79
C HIS A 236 -30.35 -6.43 21.53
N ALA A 237 -30.46 -6.40 22.86
CA ALA A 237 -30.87 -7.57 23.61
C ALA A 237 -32.31 -7.93 23.21
N VAL A 238 -32.59 -9.22 23.02
CA VAL A 238 -33.89 -9.71 22.55
C VAL A 238 -34.27 -11.03 23.21
N GLY A 239 -35.57 -11.26 23.36
CA GLY A 239 -36.14 -12.59 23.55
C GLY A 239 -36.73 -13.11 22.23
N PHE A 240 -36.75 -14.43 22.04
CA PHE A 240 -37.29 -15.03 20.82
C PHE A 240 -37.87 -16.43 21.03
N GLU A 241 -38.79 -16.80 20.14
CA GLU A 241 -39.29 -18.16 19.95
C GLU A 241 -38.86 -18.70 18.59
N MET A 242 -38.72 -20.02 18.49
CA MET A 242 -38.26 -20.66 17.27
C MET A 242 -38.92 -22.02 17.03
N GLN A 243 -38.86 -22.46 15.78
CA GLN A 243 -39.28 -23.79 15.37
C GLN A 243 -38.21 -24.41 14.47
N ILE A 244 -38.15 -25.74 14.45
CA ILE A 244 -37.29 -26.49 13.54
C ILE A 244 -38.08 -26.82 12.28
N ARG A 245 -37.56 -26.42 11.12
CA ARG A 245 -38.12 -26.73 9.79
C ARG A 245 -37.34 -27.86 9.13
N ARG A 246 -38.02 -28.64 8.28
CA ARG A 246 -37.36 -29.54 7.33
C ARG A 246 -36.78 -28.72 6.17
N ALA A 247 -35.65 -28.07 6.43
CA ALA A 247 -34.92 -27.29 5.43
C ALA A 247 -33.44 -27.69 5.43
N ARG A 248 -32.85 -27.84 4.24
CA ARG A 248 -31.41 -28.16 4.08
C ARG A 248 -30.51 -27.00 4.53
N LEU A 249 -31.00 -25.77 4.41
CA LEU A 249 -30.30 -24.56 4.80
C LEU A 249 -31.16 -23.81 5.83
N ARG A 250 -30.54 -23.42 6.94
CA ARG A 250 -31.17 -22.69 8.05
C ARG A 250 -32.40 -23.40 8.62
N PRO A 251 -32.25 -24.60 9.20
CA PRO A 251 -33.36 -25.38 9.73
C PRO A 251 -34.00 -24.72 10.98
N VAL A 252 -33.31 -23.80 11.65
CA VAL A 252 -33.86 -23.04 12.78
C VAL A 252 -34.55 -21.79 12.27
N ASP A 253 -35.87 -21.72 12.47
CA ASP A 253 -36.69 -20.60 12.05
C ASP A 253 -37.21 -19.81 13.25
N ILE A 254 -36.78 -18.54 13.36
CA ILE A 254 -37.27 -17.63 14.40
C ILE A 254 -38.71 -17.23 14.06
N VAL A 255 -39.67 -17.58 14.90
CA VAL A 255 -41.11 -17.31 14.66
C VAL A 255 -41.58 -16.03 15.34
N GLN A 256 -40.98 -15.68 16.48
CA GLN A 256 -41.28 -14.46 17.21
C GLN A 256 -40.00 -13.90 17.82
N ILE A 257 -39.88 -12.57 17.85
CA ILE A 257 -38.74 -11.86 18.43
C ILE A 257 -39.23 -10.52 18.99
N GLY A 258 -38.68 -10.09 20.11
CA GLY A 258 -39.00 -8.79 20.67
C GLY A 258 -38.04 -8.37 21.78
N GLN A 259 -38.31 -7.23 22.39
CA GLN A 259 -37.64 -6.77 23.60
C GLN A 259 -37.75 -7.88 24.66
N PRO A 260 -36.71 -8.08 25.49
CA PRO A 260 -36.81 -9.00 26.60
C PRO A 260 -37.83 -8.46 27.62
N PRO A 261 -38.93 -9.18 27.86
CA PRO A 261 -39.26 -9.54 29.24
C PRO A 261 -39.31 -11.07 29.37
N GLN A 262 -39.54 -11.56 30.59
CA GLN A 262 -39.54 -12.98 31.03
C GLN A 262 -40.43 -13.98 30.25
N ARG A 263 -41.02 -13.59 29.10
CA ARG A 263 -42.04 -14.35 28.33
C ARG A 263 -41.50 -15.18 27.18
N PHE A 264 -40.22 -15.01 26.80
CA PHE A 264 -39.61 -15.76 25.71
C PHE A 264 -38.76 -16.92 26.25
N THR A 265 -38.88 -18.08 25.62
CA THR A 265 -38.11 -19.29 25.96
C THR A 265 -36.62 -19.08 25.78
N TYR A 266 -36.23 -18.33 24.74
CA TYR A 266 -34.82 -18.08 24.42
C TYR A 266 -34.48 -16.60 24.43
N GLN A 267 -33.21 -16.32 24.74
CA GLN A 267 -32.64 -14.97 24.79
C GLN A 267 -31.44 -14.86 23.86
N GLY A 268 -31.12 -13.66 23.39
CA GLY A 268 -29.94 -13.41 22.58
C GLY A 268 -29.73 -11.93 22.29
N VAL A 269 -28.83 -11.64 21.35
CA VAL A 269 -28.53 -10.30 20.87
C VAL A 269 -28.70 -10.23 19.37
N LEU A 270 -29.63 -9.39 18.92
CA LEU A 270 -29.83 -9.06 17.52
C LEU A 270 -28.78 -8.02 17.09
N VAL A 271 -27.96 -8.37 16.11
CA VAL A 271 -26.94 -7.51 15.52
C VAL A 271 -27.43 -6.95 14.19
N CYS A 272 -27.59 -5.63 14.14
CA CYS A 272 -27.98 -4.85 12.97
C CYS A 272 -26.72 -4.23 12.35
N SER A 273 -26.13 -4.93 11.37
CA SER A 273 -24.95 -4.46 10.62
C SER A 273 -25.29 -3.42 9.53
N GLY A 274 -24.33 -2.93 8.74
CA GLY A 274 -24.59 -1.93 7.68
C GLY A 274 -25.69 -2.35 6.67
N ASN A 275 -26.49 -1.39 6.20
CA ASN A 275 -27.62 -1.61 5.29
C ASN A 275 -27.23 -1.60 3.80
N MET A 276 -26.00 -1.22 3.45
CA MET A 276 -25.50 -1.11 2.07
C MET A 276 -26.23 -0.09 1.20
N LEU A 277 -27.02 0.82 1.77
CA LEU A 277 -27.64 1.90 1.00
C LEU A 277 -26.62 2.96 0.60
N GLU A 278 -25.53 3.11 1.37
CA GLU A 278 -24.47 4.08 1.07
C GLU A 278 -23.71 3.74 -0.22
N THR A 279 -23.81 2.49 -0.68
CA THR A 279 -23.24 2.02 -1.95
C THR A 279 -24.20 2.12 -3.13
N GLN A 280 -25.45 2.56 -2.90
CA GLN A 280 -26.45 2.70 -3.94
C GLN A 280 -26.59 4.17 -4.37
N THR A 281 -26.60 4.39 -5.68
CA THR A 281 -26.63 5.73 -6.31
C THR A 281 -28.04 6.28 -6.48
N ASN A 282 -29.07 5.43 -6.40
CA ASN A 282 -30.46 5.82 -6.53
C ASN A 282 -31.07 6.07 -5.14
N SER A 283 -31.53 7.29 -4.90
CA SER A 283 -32.14 7.72 -3.63
C SER A 283 -33.44 6.98 -3.27
N LYS A 284 -34.04 6.24 -4.22
CA LYS A 284 -35.20 5.36 -4.01
C LYS A 284 -34.83 3.87 -3.87
N ALA A 285 -33.55 3.53 -3.93
CA ALA A 285 -33.14 2.14 -3.87
C ALA A 285 -33.35 1.55 -2.46
N GLN A 286 -33.73 0.27 -2.44
CA GLN A 286 -33.90 -0.47 -1.21
C GLN A 286 -32.64 -1.26 -0.90
N SER A 287 -32.38 -1.44 0.39
CA SER A 287 -31.30 -2.25 0.88
C SER A 287 -31.39 -3.66 0.28
N PRO A 288 -30.28 -4.21 -0.24
CA PRO A 288 -30.25 -5.61 -0.68
C PRO A 288 -30.27 -6.58 0.51
N ARG A 289 -30.11 -6.07 1.75
CA ARG A 289 -30.10 -6.88 2.97
C ARG A 289 -31.53 -7.17 3.39
N LYS A 290 -31.79 -8.45 3.69
CA LYS A 290 -33.11 -8.92 4.15
C LYS A 290 -33.06 -9.54 5.54
N ASN A 291 -31.87 -9.75 6.07
CA ASN A 291 -31.67 -10.49 7.31
C ASN A 291 -30.69 -9.79 8.25
N HIS A 292 -31.01 -9.87 9.54
CA HIS A 292 -30.14 -9.53 10.67
C HIS A 292 -29.54 -10.81 11.26
N THR A 293 -28.50 -10.66 12.07
CA THR A 293 -27.84 -11.80 12.74
C THR A 293 -28.25 -11.84 14.20
N LEU A 294 -28.50 -13.03 14.74
CA LEU A 294 -28.87 -13.25 16.13
C LEU A 294 -27.80 -14.11 16.81
N ILE A 295 -27.16 -13.53 17.83
CA ILE A 295 -26.12 -14.17 18.63
C ILE A 295 -26.77 -14.71 19.91
N LEU A 296 -26.48 -15.95 20.27
CA LEU A 296 -27.01 -16.59 21.48
C LEU A 296 -26.30 -16.09 22.75
N PRO A 297 -26.80 -16.42 23.95
CA PRO A 297 -26.18 -15.98 25.20
C PRO A 297 -24.73 -16.48 25.33
N ARG A 298 -23.97 -15.88 26.26
CA ARG A 298 -22.60 -16.31 26.55
C ARG A 298 -22.56 -17.82 26.87
N ALA A 299 -21.61 -18.53 26.29
CA ALA A 299 -21.31 -19.90 26.65
C ALA A 299 -20.52 -19.94 27.96
N GLU A 300 -20.65 -21.05 28.70
CA GLU A 300 -19.79 -21.40 29.82
C GLU A 300 -18.47 -21.95 29.26
N ALA A 301 -17.66 -21.07 28.71
CA ALA A 301 -16.37 -21.38 28.11
C ALA A 301 -15.33 -20.34 28.54
N ASN A 302 -14.06 -20.73 28.50
CA ASN A 302 -12.97 -19.79 28.79
C ASN A 302 -12.95 -18.66 27.75
N PRO A 303 -12.78 -17.39 28.17
CA PRO A 303 -12.57 -16.29 27.24
C PRO A 303 -11.35 -16.53 26.35
N LEU A 304 -11.48 -16.22 25.06
CA LEU A 304 -10.40 -16.33 24.09
C LEU A 304 -9.66 -15.01 23.99
N ALA A 305 -8.33 -15.02 24.17
CA ALA A 305 -7.52 -13.81 24.07
C ALA A 305 -7.57 -13.22 22.66
N ILE A 306 -7.73 -11.91 22.56
CA ILE A 306 -7.45 -11.16 21.34
C ILE A 306 -6.00 -10.69 21.46
N PRO A 307 -5.08 -11.22 20.64
CA PRO A 307 -3.70 -10.72 20.62
C PRO A 307 -3.69 -9.21 20.36
N GLN A 308 -2.83 -8.47 21.05
CA GLN A 308 -2.77 -7.00 20.93
C GLN A 308 -2.59 -6.56 19.47
N GLN A 309 -1.76 -7.26 18.70
CA GLN A 309 -1.58 -7.02 17.27
C GLN A 309 -2.89 -7.12 16.48
N VAL A 310 -3.73 -8.11 16.76
CA VAL A 310 -5.04 -8.30 16.08
C VAL A 310 -6.00 -7.16 16.44
N MET A 311 -5.95 -6.66 17.68
CA MET A 311 -6.71 -5.49 18.10
C MET A 311 -6.24 -4.21 17.38
N ASP A 312 -4.93 -3.98 17.36
CA ASP A 312 -4.32 -2.81 16.71
C ASP A 312 -4.61 -2.80 15.20
N ASP A 313 -4.44 -3.94 14.55
CA ASP A 313 -4.75 -4.13 13.13
C ASP A 313 -6.23 -3.89 12.84
N TYR A 314 -7.13 -4.26 13.75
CA TYR A 314 -8.55 -3.95 13.60
C TYR A 314 -8.84 -2.45 13.72
N LEU A 315 -8.34 -1.80 14.76
CA LEU A 315 -8.59 -0.38 15.06
C LEU A 315 -8.03 0.55 13.98
N ILE A 316 -6.81 0.27 13.49
CA ILE A 316 -6.16 1.07 12.44
C ILE A 316 -6.96 1.01 11.12
N ASN A 317 -7.58 -0.15 10.86
CA ASN A 317 -8.33 -0.46 9.64
C ASN A 317 -9.82 -0.11 9.69
N MET A 318 -10.32 0.45 10.80
CA MET A 318 -11.71 0.91 10.85
C MET A 318 -11.96 1.97 9.77
N THR A 319 -12.94 1.71 8.92
CA THR A 319 -13.38 2.67 7.89
C THR A 319 -13.99 3.93 8.51
N THR A 320 -14.01 5.02 7.74
CA THR A 320 -14.71 6.26 8.13
C THR A 320 -16.14 5.98 8.58
N PHE A 321 -16.89 5.17 7.80
CA PHE A 321 -18.23 4.74 8.17
C PHE A 321 -18.27 4.06 9.55
N GLN A 322 -17.33 3.16 9.85
CA GLN A 322 -17.26 2.49 11.15
C GLN A 322 -16.91 3.48 12.27
N LYS A 323 -15.95 4.37 12.04
CA LYS A 323 -15.53 5.43 12.97
C LYS A 323 -16.60 6.49 13.22
N GLU A 324 -17.64 6.56 12.40
CA GLU A 324 -18.76 7.49 12.56
C GLU A 324 -20.02 6.82 13.10
N ASN A 325 -20.33 5.62 12.62
CA ASN A 325 -21.64 4.99 12.86
C ASN A 325 -21.64 3.90 13.93
N LEU A 326 -20.45 3.38 14.30
CA LEU A 326 -20.28 2.45 15.42
C LEU A 326 -19.93 3.15 16.73
N VAL A 327 -19.82 4.48 16.70
CA VAL A 327 -19.45 5.31 17.85
C VAL A 327 -20.63 5.45 18.80
N LEU A 328 -20.35 5.29 20.10
CA LEU A 328 -21.24 5.66 21.18
C LEU A 328 -21.55 7.15 21.11
N ASN A 329 -22.83 7.49 20.96
CA ASN A 329 -23.31 8.85 21.15
C ASN A 329 -24.18 8.86 22.41
N PRO A 330 -23.85 9.62 23.47
CA PRO A 330 -24.65 9.68 24.69
C PRO A 330 -26.11 10.07 24.46
N LYS A 331 -26.42 10.76 23.34
CA LYS A 331 -27.77 11.14 22.94
C LYS A 331 -28.51 10.02 22.19
N GLU A 332 -27.81 9.01 21.68
CA GLU A 332 -28.40 7.85 21.02
C GLU A 332 -28.70 6.74 22.03
N LYS A 333 -29.93 6.24 22.03
CA LYS A 333 -30.38 5.15 22.93
C LYS A 333 -30.05 3.75 22.39
N ASN A 334 -29.20 3.65 21.38
CA ASN A 334 -28.82 2.38 20.74
C ASN A 334 -27.43 1.94 21.21
N ASN A 335 -27.26 0.64 21.41
CA ASN A 335 -25.95 0.10 21.77
C ASN A 335 -24.99 0.15 20.58
N LYS A 336 -23.73 0.46 20.87
CA LYS A 336 -22.67 0.72 19.90
C LYS A 336 -21.43 -0.14 20.21
N TRP A 337 -20.37 0.01 19.43
CA TRP A 337 -19.16 -0.83 19.55
C TRP A 337 -17.89 -0.07 19.90
N TYR A 338 -17.86 1.26 19.71
CA TYR A 338 -16.63 2.04 19.81
C TYR A 338 -16.84 3.30 20.65
N ASN A 339 -15.97 3.53 21.62
CA ASN A 339 -15.85 4.80 22.33
C ASN A 339 -14.78 5.65 21.63
N LYS A 340 -15.22 6.73 20.99
CA LYS A 340 -14.33 7.62 20.24
C LYS A 340 -13.37 8.40 21.15
N ASP A 341 -13.81 8.79 22.34
CA ASP A 341 -13.02 9.63 23.25
C ASP A 341 -11.90 8.83 23.91
N GLN A 342 -12.17 7.56 24.22
CA GLN A 342 -11.17 6.64 24.78
C GLN A 342 -10.37 5.89 23.71
N HIS A 343 -10.74 6.02 22.44
CA HIS A 343 -10.17 5.28 21.31
C HIS A 343 -10.22 3.75 21.46
N GLU A 344 -11.25 3.22 22.12
CA GLU A 344 -11.37 1.79 22.48
C GLU A 344 -12.72 1.18 22.08
N LEU A 345 -12.76 -0.15 21.98
CA LEU A 345 -14.02 -0.89 21.83
C LEU A 345 -14.85 -0.89 23.13
N ILE A 346 -16.12 -1.27 23.02
CA ILE A 346 -17.05 -1.32 24.16
C ILE A 346 -17.10 -2.74 24.73
N ASN A 347 -16.86 -2.84 26.04
CA ASN A 347 -16.99 -4.08 26.80
C ASN A 347 -18.43 -4.65 26.69
N GLY A 348 -18.55 -5.94 26.45
CA GLY A 348 -19.81 -6.66 26.28
C GLY A 348 -20.42 -6.57 24.87
N ALA A 349 -19.86 -5.78 23.95
CA ALA A 349 -20.43 -5.64 22.62
C ALA A 349 -20.29 -6.94 21.79
N PRO A 350 -21.30 -7.31 20.98
CA PRO A 350 -21.28 -8.53 20.18
C PRO A 350 -20.27 -8.44 19.02
N VAL A 351 -19.56 -9.53 18.75
CA VAL A 351 -18.58 -9.65 17.68
C VAL A 351 -18.64 -11.03 17.01
N PHE A 352 -18.13 -11.07 15.79
CA PHE A 352 -17.88 -12.30 15.03
C PHE A 352 -16.39 -12.51 14.91
N TYR A 353 -15.94 -13.76 14.94
CA TYR A 353 -14.51 -14.06 14.95
C TYR A 353 -14.18 -15.41 14.33
N VAL A 354 -12.91 -15.58 14.00
CA VAL A 354 -12.28 -16.86 13.64
C VAL A 354 -11.11 -17.08 14.61
N ASN A 355 -10.92 -18.32 15.04
CA ASN A 355 -9.83 -18.72 15.93
C ASN A 355 -9.05 -19.92 15.38
N ASP A 356 -7.89 -20.17 15.96
CA ASP A 356 -7.04 -21.36 15.75
C ASP A 356 -7.22 -22.42 16.85
N GLY A 357 -8.19 -22.21 17.75
CA GLY A 357 -8.44 -23.05 18.93
C GLY A 357 -7.97 -22.42 20.23
N LYS A 358 -6.93 -21.57 20.22
CA LYS A 358 -6.39 -20.90 21.41
C LYS A 358 -6.59 -19.38 21.37
N ASN A 359 -6.32 -18.76 20.23
CA ASN A 359 -6.32 -17.31 20.06
C ASN A 359 -7.29 -16.86 18.96
N ILE A 360 -7.75 -15.61 19.08
CA ILE A 360 -8.49 -14.95 18.01
C ILE A 360 -7.53 -14.60 16.87
N LEU A 361 -7.83 -15.07 15.66
CA LEU A 361 -7.09 -14.73 14.44
C LEU A 361 -7.66 -13.47 13.79
N TYR A 362 -8.98 -13.42 13.65
CA TYR A 362 -9.70 -12.34 12.98
C TYR A 362 -11.01 -12.05 13.71
N PHE A 363 -11.43 -10.79 13.74
CA PHE A 363 -12.76 -10.45 14.25
C PHE A 363 -13.36 -9.21 13.57
N GLY A 364 -14.68 -9.04 13.73
CA GLY A 364 -15.40 -7.83 13.29
C GLY A 364 -16.86 -7.81 13.74
N HIS A 365 -17.58 -6.76 13.37
CA HIS A 365 -18.96 -6.54 13.84
C HIS A 365 -20.06 -7.13 12.92
N CYS A 366 -19.67 -7.83 11.87
CA CYS A 366 -20.59 -8.59 11.01
C CYS A 366 -19.94 -9.91 10.59
N PRO A 367 -20.71 -10.96 10.24
CA PRO A 367 -20.15 -12.27 9.89
C PRO A 367 -19.20 -12.25 8.68
N ASN A 368 -19.39 -11.27 7.79
CA ASN A 368 -18.61 -11.08 6.57
C ASN A 368 -17.62 -9.90 6.74
N PHE A 369 -16.87 -9.92 7.83
CA PHE A 369 -15.92 -8.86 8.17
C PHE A 369 -14.72 -8.86 7.22
N ARG A 370 -13.97 -7.74 7.20
CA ARG A 370 -12.74 -7.64 6.39
C ARG A 370 -11.62 -8.43 7.07
N VAL A 371 -10.82 -9.12 6.28
CA VAL A 371 -9.67 -9.90 6.75
C VAL A 371 -8.40 -9.10 6.48
N PRO A 372 -7.46 -8.99 7.44
CA PRO A 372 -6.15 -8.39 7.18
C PRO A 372 -5.34 -9.26 6.23
N ALA A 373 -4.58 -8.64 5.32
CA ALA A 373 -3.60 -9.38 4.52
C ALA A 373 -2.35 -9.61 5.38
N LEU A 374 -2.13 -10.83 5.86
CA LEU A 374 -1.05 -11.14 6.80
C LEU A 374 0.26 -11.43 6.07
N ASN A 375 1.36 -10.87 6.56
CA ASN A 375 2.70 -11.20 6.10
C ASN A 375 3.08 -12.62 6.59
N PRO A 376 3.41 -13.56 5.69
CA PRO A 376 3.71 -14.95 6.07
C PRO A 376 4.91 -15.09 7.03
N LYS A 377 5.85 -14.13 7.02
CA LYS A 377 7.08 -14.20 7.84
C LYS A 377 6.86 -13.83 9.30
N ASN A 378 5.98 -12.86 9.59
CA ASN A 378 5.81 -12.31 10.94
C ASN A 378 4.36 -12.31 11.44
N GLY A 379 3.38 -12.67 10.61
CA GLY A 379 1.97 -12.74 10.96
C GLY A 379 1.27 -11.38 11.15
N GLN A 380 1.93 -10.26 10.86
CA GLN A 380 1.35 -8.91 10.97
C GLN A 380 0.61 -8.51 9.69
N ALA A 381 -0.36 -7.59 9.78
CA ALA A 381 -0.98 -7.04 8.60
C ALA A 381 0.04 -6.28 7.72
N MET A 382 0.08 -6.64 6.43
CA MET A 382 0.91 -6.02 5.41
C MET A 382 0.49 -4.57 5.17
N SER A 383 1.46 -3.78 4.73
CA SER A 383 1.36 -2.36 4.39
C SER A 383 2.00 -2.11 3.02
N THR A 384 1.93 -0.88 2.53
CA THR A 384 2.68 -0.46 1.34
C THR A 384 4.18 -0.70 1.48
N LYS A 385 4.74 -0.56 2.70
CA LYS A 385 6.18 -0.69 2.97
C LYS A 385 6.68 -2.12 2.71
N ASP A 386 5.86 -3.13 3.00
CA ASP A 386 6.21 -4.55 2.79
C ASP A 386 6.43 -4.90 1.30
N PHE A 387 5.90 -4.10 0.38
CA PHE A 387 6.00 -4.31 -1.07
C PHE A 387 6.99 -3.35 -1.76
N ILE A 388 7.88 -2.73 -0.98
CA ILE A 388 8.98 -1.93 -1.51
C ILE A 388 10.25 -2.78 -1.45
N PRO A 389 10.93 -3.02 -2.58
CA PRO A 389 12.21 -3.70 -2.58
C PRO A 389 13.22 -2.98 -1.68
N GLU A 390 13.96 -3.71 -0.86
CA GLU A 390 14.94 -3.14 0.09
C GLU A 390 15.95 -2.22 -0.61
N VAL A 391 16.37 -2.57 -1.83
CA VAL A 391 17.28 -1.76 -2.67
C VAL A 391 16.76 -0.34 -2.92
N ALA A 392 15.45 -0.13 -2.92
CA ALA A 392 14.83 1.18 -3.14
C ALA A 392 14.71 2.03 -1.87
N LEU A 393 14.93 1.44 -0.68
CA LEU A 393 14.91 2.15 0.60
C LEU A 393 16.27 2.84 0.90
N GLY A 394 17.32 2.48 0.16
CA GLY A 394 18.66 3.08 0.26
C GLY A 394 19.53 2.47 1.35
N SER A 395 20.69 3.09 1.58
CA SER A 395 21.67 2.72 2.60
C SER A 395 21.87 3.87 3.61
N GLU A 396 22.85 3.77 4.49
CA GLU A 396 23.29 4.90 5.33
C GLU A 396 24.10 5.96 4.56
N GLU A 397 24.46 5.69 3.31
CA GLU A 397 25.14 6.67 2.47
C GLU A 397 24.12 7.66 1.87
N PRO A 398 24.41 8.97 1.86
CA PRO A 398 23.54 9.95 1.23
C PRO A 398 23.51 9.74 -0.28
N ASP A 399 22.32 9.81 -0.87
CA ASP A 399 22.15 9.88 -2.32
C ASP A 399 22.22 11.34 -2.83
N ILE A 400 22.17 11.55 -4.15
CA ILE A 400 22.21 12.90 -4.75
C ILE A 400 21.05 13.78 -4.25
N VAL A 401 19.89 13.20 -3.96
CA VAL A 401 18.72 13.95 -3.49
C VAL A 401 18.98 14.48 -2.07
N ASP A 402 19.48 13.62 -1.19
CA ASP A 402 19.87 13.96 0.17
C ASP A 402 20.97 15.04 0.14
N ALA A 403 21.98 14.88 -0.72
CA ALA A 403 23.06 15.84 -0.87
C ALA A 403 22.56 17.24 -1.33
N LEU A 404 21.57 17.31 -2.22
CA LEU A 404 21.02 18.57 -2.72
C LEU A 404 20.06 19.23 -1.74
N PHE A 405 19.15 18.44 -1.16
CA PHE A 405 18.00 18.97 -0.41
C PHE A 405 18.12 18.87 1.11
N GLY A 406 19.14 18.18 1.60
CA GLY A 406 19.39 17.92 3.01
C GLY A 406 18.54 16.80 3.59
N TRP A 407 18.94 16.35 4.78
CA TRP A 407 18.27 15.30 5.55
C TRP A 407 18.35 15.55 7.05
N THR A 408 17.57 14.75 7.77
CA THR A 408 17.58 14.62 9.23
C THR A 408 17.69 13.14 9.54
N ASP A 409 18.12 12.79 10.75
CA ASP A 409 18.15 11.40 11.20
C ASP A 409 16.83 10.68 10.89
N ASP A 410 16.96 9.49 10.30
CA ASP A 410 15.86 8.61 9.94
C ASP A 410 15.95 7.32 10.78
N ASP A 411 14.84 6.92 11.38
CA ASP A 411 14.80 5.81 12.36
C ASP A 411 15.00 4.43 11.72
N CYS A 412 14.92 4.33 10.38
CA CYS A 412 14.86 3.04 9.68
C CYS A 412 15.97 2.86 8.62
N PHE A 413 16.00 3.73 7.60
CA PHE A 413 16.84 3.60 6.42
C PHE A 413 17.24 4.99 5.91
N GLY A 414 18.54 5.26 5.83
CA GLY A 414 19.06 6.55 5.36
C GLY A 414 20.27 7.05 6.16
N PRO A 415 20.83 8.19 5.73
CA PRO A 415 22.02 8.76 6.36
C PRO A 415 21.76 9.22 7.79
N LYS A 416 22.78 9.06 8.63
CA LYS A 416 22.78 9.57 10.00
C LYS A 416 23.13 11.06 10.05
N LYS A 417 22.91 11.66 11.21
CA LYS A 417 23.04 13.09 11.52
C LYS A 417 22.04 13.95 10.75
N GLN A 418 22.15 15.26 10.92
CA GLN A 418 21.40 16.23 10.15
C GLN A 418 22.33 16.97 9.21
N TYR A 419 21.82 17.27 8.02
CA TYR A 419 22.54 18.02 7.01
C TYR A 419 21.57 18.95 6.30
N ALA A 420 21.86 20.26 6.32
CA ALA A 420 21.04 21.26 5.64
C ALA A 420 21.16 21.14 4.12
N GLY A 421 20.07 21.45 3.41
CA GLY A 421 20.07 21.47 1.96
C GLY A 421 20.93 22.60 1.39
N ARG A 422 21.49 22.36 0.20
CA ARG A 422 22.36 23.30 -0.53
C ARG A 422 21.63 24.08 -1.62
N LEU A 423 20.29 23.97 -1.63
CA LEU A 423 19.39 24.64 -2.57
C LEU A 423 18.39 25.53 -1.84
N SER A 424 18.24 26.77 -2.29
CA SER A 424 17.21 27.70 -1.82
C SER A 424 16.35 28.16 -3.00
N PHE A 425 15.03 27.96 -2.89
CA PHE A 425 14.07 28.34 -3.93
C PHE A 425 13.33 29.60 -3.50
N GLY A 426 13.45 30.66 -4.29
CA GLY A 426 12.63 31.86 -4.16
C GLY A 426 11.20 31.64 -4.62
N ASP A 427 10.30 32.52 -4.18
CA ASP A 427 8.92 32.56 -4.65
C ASP A 427 8.87 32.98 -6.13
N ALA A 428 7.94 32.40 -6.89
CA ALA A 428 7.64 32.84 -8.24
C ALA A 428 6.68 34.01 -8.23
N HIS A 429 7.17 35.15 -8.68
CA HIS A 429 6.42 36.39 -8.75
C HIS A 429 5.78 36.56 -10.12
N PHE A 430 4.53 37.00 -10.14
CA PHE A 430 3.79 37.32 -11.36
C PHE A 430 4.53 38.36 -12.20
N VAL A 431 4.63 38.10 -13.51
CA VAL A 431 5.25 39.00 -14.50
C VAL A 431 4.18 39.54 -15.45
N SER A 432 3.44 38.66 -16.10
CA SER A 432 2.44 39.04 -17.10
C SER A 432 1.44 37.91 -17.38
N ALA A 433 0.36 38.22 -18.09
CA ALA A 433 -0.58 37.24 -18.63
C ALA A 433 -0.87 37.58 -20.09
N GLN A 434 -0.89 36.57 -20.97
CA GLN A 434 -1.23 36.76 -22.39
C GLN A 434 -2.71 37.14 -22.58
N GLU A 435 -3.60 36.54 -21.79
CA GLU A 435 -5.04 36.81 -21.78
C GLU A 435 -5.49 37.28 -20.36
N LYS A 436 -6.73 36.95 -19.96
CA LYS A 436 -7.18 37.08 -18.57
C LYS A 436 -6.34 36.18 -17.65
N MET A 437 -5.86 36.73 -16.53
CA MET A 437 -5.09 36.01 -15.50
C MET A 437 -5.86 34.84 -14.90
N TRP A 438 -7.14 35.06 -14.58
CA TRP A 438 -8.02 34.04 -13.99
C TRP A 438 -8.79 33.32 -15.08
N GLN A 439 -8.93 32.00 -14.95
CA GLN A 439 -9.73 31.21 -15.87
C GLN A 439 -11.22 31.61 -15.84
N THR A 440 -11.71 31.95 -14.65
CA THR A 440 -13.08 32.38 -14.37
C THR A 440 -13.08 33.59 -13.44
N GLU A 441 -14.10 34.45 -13.56
CA GLU A 441 -14.25 35.63 -12.70
C GLU A 441 -14.62 35.24 -11.27
N THR A 442 -15.44 34.20 -11.12
CA THR A 442 -15.85 33.62 -9.84
C THR A 442 -15.16 32.28 -9.55
N ALA A 443 -15.19 31.86 -8.29
CA ALA A 443 -14.73 30.53 -7.91
C ALA A 443 -15.57 29.43 -8.57
N ILE A 444 -14.92 28.34 -8.96
CA ILE A 444 -15.57 27.14 -9.49
C ILE A 444 -15.54 26.01 -8.45
N THR A 445 -16.42 25.03 -8.65
CA THR A 445 -16.40 23.76 -7.92
C THR A 445 -15.77 22.67 -8.80
N PRO A 446 -14.62 22.09 -8.42
CA PRO A 446 -13.99 21.05 -9.19
C PRO A 446 -14.76 19.72 -9.10
N SER A 447 -14.63 18.87 -10.12
CA SER A 447 -15.17 17.50 -10.09
C SER A 447 -14.63 16.72 -8.88
N VAL A 448 -15.48 15.89 -8.28
CA VAL A 448 -15.13 15.13 -7.07
C VAL A 448 -14.48 13.82 -7.50
N LEU A 449 -13.16 13.73 -7.30
CA LEU A 449 -12.42 12.51 -7.57
C LEU A 449 -12.36 11.63 -6.32
N ALA A 450 -12.75 10.36 -6.49
CA ALA A 450 -12.72 9.38 -5.42
C ALA A 450 -11.29 9.08 -4.95
N SER A 451 -11.14 8.71 -3.67
CA SER A 451 -9.88 8.19 -3.14
C SER A 451 -9.56 6.79 -3.69
N PRO A 452 -8.28 6.39 -3.77
CA PRO A 452 -7.89 5.03 -4.12
C PRO A 452 -8.62 3.99 -3.26
N SER A 453 -9.24 2.99 -3.91
CA SER A 453 -9.90 1.89 -3.22
C SER A 453 -8.92 0.72 -3.01
N PRO A 454 -8.85 0.14 -1.79
CA PRO A 454 -8.22 -1.15 -1.53
C PRO A 454 -8.88 -2.36 -2.23
N SER A 455 -9.80 -2.14 -3.17
CA SER A 455 -10.30 -3.19 -4.06
C SER A 455 -9.61 -3.20 -5.43
N THR A 456 -8.85 -2.14 -5.74
CA THR A 456 -8.25 -1.89 -7.07
C THR A 456 -6.73 -2.16 -7.05
N PHE A 457 -6.28 -3.20 -6.35
CA PHE A 457 -4.86 -3.58 -6.22
C PHE A 457 -4.15 -3.73 -7.56
N GLN A 458 -4.85 -4.21 -8.58
CA GLN A 458 -4.25 -4.58 -9.87
C GLN A 458 -3.69 -3.37 -10.63
N HIS A 459 -4.07 -2.16 -10.22
CA HIS A 459 -3.49 -0.92 -10.75
C HIS A 459 -2.16 -0.54 -10.07
N TYR A 460 -1.86 -1.09 -8.89
CA TYR A 460 -0.80 -0.64 -7.99
C TYR A 460 0.32 -1.66 -7.79
N PHE A 461 0.07 -2.95 -8.04
CA PHE A 461 1.10 -3.99 -8.00
C PHE A 461 1.66 -4.31 -9.38
N VAL A 462 2.96 -4.62 -9.41
CA VAL A 462 3.63 -5.20 -10.57
C VAL A 462 2.98 -6.56 -10.88
N GLN A 463 2.65 -6.76 -12.15
CA GLN A 463 2.12 -8.01 -12.69
C GLN A 463 3.25 -8.56 -13.55
N ASN A 464 3.85 -9.67 -13.12
CA ASN A 464 5.03 -10.25 -13.76
C ASN A 464 4.71 -11.69 -14.14
N ARG A 465 4.70 -12.00 -15.44
CA ARG A 465 4.40 -13.34 -15.96
C ARG A 465 5.42 -14.37 -15.49
N THR A 466 6.68 -13.98 -15.25
CA THR A 466 7.70 -14.91 -14.74
C THR A 466 7.42 -15.35 -13.30
N GLU A 467 6.72 -14.52 -12.53
CA GLU A 467 6.24 -14.83 -11.17
C GLU A 467 4.81 -15.37 -11.17
N ASN A 468 4.32 -15.87 -12.31
CA ASN A 468 2.95 -16.36 -12.48
C ASN A 468 1.86 -15.31 -12.16
N HIS A 469 2.18 -14.02 -12.34
CA HIS A 469 1.25 -12.91 -12.17
C HIS A 469 0.90 -12.27 -13.51
N ASP A 470 0.17 -13.02 -14.33
CA ASP A 470 -0.17 -12.61 -15.70
C ASP A 470 -1.28 -11.54 -15.71
N PRO A 471 -1.02 -10.31 -16.25
CA PRO A 471 -2.04 -9.26 -16.36
C PRO A 471 -3.26 -9.67 -17.20
N ASP A 472 -3.13 -10.72 -18.02
CA ASP A 472 -4.16 -11.26 -18.90
C ASP A 472 -4.91 -12.47 -18.30
N ILE A 473 -4.62 -12.92 -17.08
CA ILE A 473 -5.36 -13.99 -16.36
C ILE A 473 -5.86 -13.48 -15.00
N LYS A 474 -7.19 -13.35 -14.83
CA LYS A 474 -7.80 -12.62 -13.69
C LYS A 474 -7.50 -13.27 -12.35
N ALA A 475 -7.48 -14.60 -12.32
CA ALA A 475 -7.20 -15.40 -11.14
C ALA A 475 -5.73 -15.30 -10.69
N ASN A 476 -4.82 -14.93 -11.59
CA ASN A 476 -3.38 -14.92 -11.34
C ASN A 476 -2.86 -13.53 -10.92
N LEU A 477 -3.72 -12.52 -10.83
CA LEU A 477 -3.28 -11.15 -10.53
C LEU A 477 -2.63 -11.04 -9.14
N ALA A 478 -1.44 -10.45 -9.10
CA ALA A 478 -0.77 -10.08 -7.87
C ALA A 478 -1.63 -9.10 -7.07
N ASN A 479 -1.72 -9.33 -5.77
CA ASN A 479 -2.62 -8.60 -4.87
C ASN A 479 -2.04 -8.49 -3.45
N TYR A 480 -2.81 -7.97 -2.50
CA TYR A 480 -2.33 -7.75 -1.13
C TYR A 480 -1.92 -9.02 -0.39
N THR A 481 -2.36 -10.20 -0.82
CA THR A 481 -1.99 -11.49 -0.21
C THR A 481 -0.82 -12.16 -0.92
N THR A 482 -0.30 -11.57 -2.00
CA THR A 482 0.91 -12.06 -2.66
C THR A 482 2.11 -11.88 -1.71
N PRO A 483 2.98 -12.90 -1.54
CA PRO A 483 4.18 -12.78 -0.72
C PRO A 483 5.10 -11.63 -1.17
N PRO A 484 5.66 -10.85 -0.21
CA PRO A 484 6.73 -9.91 -0.51
C PRO A 484 7.91 -10.61 -1.21
N GLY A 485 8.28 -10.14 -2.41
CA GLY A 485 9.31 -10.74 -3.25
C GLY A 485 8.79 -11.22 -4.61
N GLU A 486 7.54 -11.71 -4.67
CA GLU A 486 6.87 -12.12 -5.93
C GLU A 486 6.20 -10.93 -6.63
N THR A 487 5.86 -9.88 -5.87
CA THR A 487 5.38 -8.61 -6.42
C THR A 487 5.97 -7.42 -5.66
N ALA A 488 5.84 -6.23 -6.25
CA ALA A 488 6.21 -4.95 -5.66
C ALA A 488 5.18 -3.89 -6.04
N ILE A 489 5.19 -2.75 -5.35
CA ILE A 489 4.45 -1.58 -5.81
C ILE A 489 5.01 -1.10 -7.16
N ARG A 490 4.13 -0.62 -8.06
CA ARG A 490 4.53 -0.18 -9.42
C ARG A 490 5.47 1.02 -9.45
N GLY A 491 5.56 1.78 -8.36
CA GLY A 491 6.51 2.88 -8.19
C GLY A 491 5.88 4.23 -7.89
N GLN A 492 6.51 5.31 -8.35
CA GLN A 492 6.08 6.68 -8.08
C GLN A 492 4.93 7.08 -9.01
N LYS A 493 3.80 7.50 -8.42
CA LYS A 493 2.56 7.82 -9.15
C LYS A 493 2.60 9.21 -9.79
N PHE A 494 2.33 9.28 -11.10
CA PHE A 494 2.18 10.50 -11.89
C PHE A 494 0.81 10.57 -12.56
N TYR A 495 0.27 11.78 -12.70
CA TYR A 495 -0.94 12.03 -13.50
C TYR A 495 -0.56 12.48 -14.91
N TRP A 496 -1.32 12.14 -15.94
CA TRP A 496 -1.05 12.60 -17.31
C TRP A 496 -1.36 14.09 -17.48
N HIS A 497 -0.74 14.72 -18.48
CA HIS A 497 -1.21 16.03 -18.96
C HIS A 497 -2.50 15.83 -19.76
N LYS A 498 -3.39 16.84 -19.73
CA LYS A 498 -4.71 16.80 -20.40
C LYS A 498 -4.93 18.02 -21.30
N GLY A 499 -3.85 18.52 -21.90
CA GLY A 499 -3.85 19.71 -22.74
C GLY A 499 -4.15 21.02 -22.01
N THR A 500 -4.38 22.08 -22.79
CA THR A 500 -4.54 23.46 -22.32
C THR A 500 -5.86 23.73 -21.60
N LYS A 501 -6.94 23.00 -21.96
CA LYS A 501 -8.30 23.21 -21.43
C LYS A 501 -8.90 21.91 -20.88
N PRO A 502 -8.35 21.37 -19.78
CA PRO A 502 -8.91 20.17 -19.17
C PRO A 502 -10.33 20.42 -18.63
N LYS A 503 -11.16 19.38 -18.61
CA LYS A 503 -12.48 19.43 -17.96
C LYS A 503 -12.28 19.30 -16.45
N ILE A 504 -12.47 20.40 -15.72
CA ILE A 504 -12.18 20.50 -14.28
C ILE A 504 -13.42 20.67 -13.41
N GLU A 505 -14.53 21.17 -13.94
CA GLU A 505 -15.73 21.52 -13.18
C GLU A 505 -16.60 20.31 -12.84
N ALA A 506 -17.25 20.37 -11.68
CA ALA A 506 -18.21 19.37 -11.24
C ALA A 506 -19.44 19.31 -12.16
N THR A 507 -19.95 18.11 -12.36
CA THR A 507 -21.22 17.85 -13.04
C THR A 507 -22.41 18.20 -12.15
N GLU A 508 -23.59 18.40 -12.75
CA GLU A 508 -24.83 18.64 -12.01
C GLU A 508 -25.17 17.54 -10.99
N LYS A 509 -24.74 16.29 -11.26
CA LYS A 509 -24.91 15.16 -10.34
C LYS A 509 -24.04 15.33 -9.09
N GLU A 510 -22.78 15.75 -9.26
CA GLU A 510 -21.84 15.97 -8.17
C GLU A 510 -22.22 17.16 -7.29
N LEU A 511 -22.75 18.23 -7.88
CA LEU A 511 -23.19 19.43 -7.15
C LEU A 511 -24.30 19.14 -6.12
N LYS A 512 -25.02 18.03 -6.24
CA LYS A 512 -26.03 17.59 -5.26
C LYS A 512 -25.42 17.08 -3.95
N HIS A 513 -24.12 16.77 -3.91
CA HIS A 513 -23.42 16.24 -2.73
C HIS A 513 -22.55 17.31 -2.05
N GLN A 514 -23.20 18.32 -1.46
CA GLN A 514 -22.55 19.53 -0.93
C GLN A 514 -21.40 19.29 0.06
N THR A 515 -21.44 18.21 0.86
CA THR A 515 -20.42 17.90 1.88
C THR A 515 -19.06 17.53 1.30
N GLN A 516 -18.99 17.19 0.01
CA GLN A 516 -17.76 16.78 -0.69
C GLN A 516 -17.17 17.88 -1.58
N LEU A 517 -17.88 18.99 -1.73
CA LEU A 517 -17.48 20.06 -2.63
C LEU A 517 -16.36 20.91 -2.01
N THR A 518 -15.50 21.43 -2.88
CA THR A 518 -14.52 22.46 -2.54
C THR A 518 -14.63 23.57 -3.59
N HIS A 519 -13.97 24.71 -3.33
CA HIS A 519 -13.95 25.81 -4.28
C HIS A 519 -12.51 26.17 -4.64
N MET A 520 -12.31 26.61 -5.88
CA MET A 520 -11.02 27.10 -6.37
C MET A 520 -11.21 28.16 -7.43
N ARG A 521 -10.26 29.10 -7.52
CA ARG A 521 -10.13 30.05 -8.62
C ARG A 521 -8.76 29.87 -9.27
N PRO A 522 -8.66 29.04 -10.33
CA PRO A 522 -7.40 28.75 -10.98
C PRO A 522 -6.92 29.91 -11.86
N LEU A 523 -5.61 30.01 -12.01
CA LEU A 523 -4.98 30.81 -13.06
C LEU A 523 -5.24 30.18 -14.42
N ASN A 524 -5.32 31.01 -15.47
CA ASN A 524 -5.43 30.57 -16.85
C ASN A 524 -4.09 30.03 -17.37
N SER A 525 -4.08 29.41 -18.56
CA SER A 525 -2.85 29.21 -19.33
C SER A 525 -2.31 30.53 -19.86
N GLY A 526 -0.99 30.62 -20.09
CA GLY A 526 -0.31 31.82 -20.60
C GLY A 526 0.02 32.86 -19.52
N VAL A 527 -0.06 32.50 -18.24
CA VAL A 527 0.37 33.35 -17.12
C VAL A 527 1.86 33.10 -16.86
N ARG A 528 2.63 34.18 -16.75
CA ARG A 528 4.09 34.14 -16.62
C ARG A 528 4.55 34.59 -15.24
N PHE A 529 5.54 33.88 -14.73
CA PHE A 529 6.20 34.13 -13.46
C PHE A 529 7.72 34.10 -13.64
N SER A 530 8.43 34.72 -12.70
CA SER A 530 9.89 34.59 -12.60
C SER A 530 10.28 34.26 -11.16
N PHE A 531 11.29 33.40 -11.01
CA PHE A 531 11.86 33.04 -9.72
C PHE A 531 13.34 32.71 -9.84
N ARG A 532 14.03 32.72 -8.69
CA ARG A 532 15.46 32.40 -8.58
C ARG A 532 15.69 31.19 -7.69
N ILE A 533 16.60 30.32 -8.10
CA ILE A 533 17.13 29.22 -7.30
C ILE A 533 18.58 29.54 -6.96
N HIS A 534 18.92 29.62 -5.68
CA HIS A 534 20.30 29.73 -5.23
C HIS A 534 20.86 28.34 -4.93
N PHE A 535 22.13 28.13 -5.27
CA PHE A 535 22.84 26.90 -4.96
C PHE A 535 24.24 27.18 -4.42
N GLU A 536 24.68 26.33 -3.50
CA GLU A 536 25.97 26.48 -2.84
C GLU A 536 26.75 25.16 -2.83
N ASN A 537 28.05 25.23 -3.11
CA ASN A 537 28.97 24.11 -3.03
C ASN A 537 28.51 22.85 -3.78
N LEU A 538 27.86 22.98 -4.93
CA LEU A 538 27.45 21.84 -5.74
C LEU A 538 28.61 21.33 -6.61
N ARG A 539 28.75 20.01 -6.71
CA ARG A 539 29.60 19.38 -7.72
C ARG A 539 28.95 19.50 -9.10
N GLN A 540 29.74 19.31 -10.15
CA GLN A 540 29.27 19.42 -11.54
C GLN A 540 28.06 18.51 -11.84
N GLN A 541 28.10 17.24 -11.40
CA GLN A 541 26.99 16.29 -11.55
C GLN A 541 25.75 16.64 -10.71
N GLU A 542 25.92 17.28 -9.56
CA GLU A 542 24.81 17.72 -8.70
C GLU A 542 24.08 18.92 -9.32
N LEU A 543 24.86 19.88 -9.85
CA LEU A 543 24.32 20.99 -10.64
C LEU A 543 23.66 20.47 -11.93
N GLY A 544 24.26 19.47 -12.56
CA GLY A 544 23.71 18.77 -13.72
C GLY A 544 22.34 18.14 -13.44
N ALA A 545 22.16 17.47 -12.30
CA ALA A 545 20.88 16.91 -11.88
C ALA A 545 19.79 17.99 -11.73
N LEU A 546 20.14 19.13 -11.11
CA LEU A 546 19.24 20.27 -10.97
C LEU A 546 18.82 20.84 -12.33
N LEU A 547 19.79 21.09 -13.22
CA LEU A 547 19.54 21.63 -14.56
C LEU A 547 18.72 20.67 -15.41
N TRP A 548 19.03 19.37 -15.37
CA TRP A 548 18.27 18.33 -16.05
C TRP A 548 16.80 18.35 -15.60
N ALA A 549 16.56 18.41 -14.29
CA ALA A 549 15.21 18.45 -13.73
C ALA A 549 14.44 19.72 -14.11
N LEU A 550 15.12 20.85 -14.34
CA LEU A 550 14.51 22.10 -14.80
C LEU A 550 14.23 22.09 -16.31
N ALA A 551 15.15 21.54 -17.11
CA ALA A 551 15.08 21.56 -18.58
C ALA A 551 14.22 20.43 -19.17
N LEU A 552 14.18 19.26 -18.52
CA LEU A 552 13.58 18.02 -19.02
C LEU A 552 14.07 17.64 -20.44
N PRO A 553 15.39 17.44 -20.63
CA PRO A 553 15.93 17.06 -21.93
C PRO A 553 15.42 15.67 -22.31
N GLY A 554 14.52 15.63 -23.28
CA GLY A 554 13.93 14.39 -23.78
C GLY A 554 14.11 14.23 -25.28
N GLN A 555 13.32 13.33 -25.88
CA GLN A 555 13.38 13.07 -27.31
C GLN A 555 13.11 14.35 -28.13
N SER A 556 13.95 14.58 -29.15
CA SER A 556 13.76 15.66 -30.13
C SER A 556 12.37 15.62 -30.77
N GLY A 557 11.78 16.79 -31.01
CA GLY A 557 10.43 16.93 -31.55
C GLY A 557 9.28 16.66 -30.57
N ARG A 558 9.57 16.31 -29.31
CA ARG A 558 8.58 16.20 -28.24
C ARG A 558 8.75 17.32 -27.22
N THR A 559 7.63 17.81 -26.71
CA THR A 559 7.60 18.82 -25.66
C THR A 559 7.27 18.18 -24.32
N TYR A 560 7.95 18.62 -23.28
CA TYR A 560 7.73 18.19 -21.90
C TYR A 560 7.32 19.36 -21.02
N ARG A 561 6.49 19.10 -20.01
CA ARG A 561 5.99 20.09 -19.06
C ARG A 561 6.00 19.53 -17.64
N HIS A 562 6.33 20.35 -16.67
CA HIS A 562 6.27 19.97 -15.25
C HIS A 562 4.83 19.99 -14.74
N LYS A 563 4.60 19.46 -13.54
CA LYS A 563 3.29 19.40 -12.87
C LYS A 563 3.32 20.10 -11.53
N LEU A 564 2.59 21.20 -11.42
CA LEU A 564 2.57 22.10 -10.28
C LEU A 564 1.15 22.27 -9.70
N GLY A 565 1.02 22.40 -8.39
CA GLY A 565 -0.25 22.75 -7.73
C GLY A 565 -1.20 21.57 -7.43
N MET A 566 -2.40 21.90 -6.93
CA MET A 566 -3.35 20.98 -6.29
C MET A 566 -4.31 20.25 -7.25
N GLY A 567 -4.35 20.61 -8.54
CA GLY A 567 -5.32 20.08 -9.52
C GLY A 567 -4.79 19.00 -10.48
N LYS A 568 -3.62 18.40 -10.21
CA LYS A 568 -2.97 17.42 -11.11
C LYS A 568 -3.90 16.26 -11.55
N PRO A 569 -4.74 15.68 -10.67
CA PRO A 569 -5.69 14.62 -11.06
C PRO A 569 -6.71 15.07 -12.12
N LEU A 570 -7.09 16.35 -12.11
CA LEU A 570 -8.00 16.96 -13.08
C LEU A 570 -7.28 17.39 -14.37
N GLY A 571 -5.96 17.20 -14.48
CA GLY A 571 -5.16 17.61 -15.64
C GLY A 571 -4.64 19.06 -15.58
N MET A 572 -4.82 19.73 -14.44
CA MET A 572 -4.28 21.06 -14.17
C MET A 572 -2.77 21.01 -13.85
N GLY A 573 -2.12 22.17 -13.89
CA GLY A 573 -0.77 22.32 -13.34
C GLY A 573 0.36 22.15 -14.34
N ALA A 574 0.11 22.10 -15.65
CA ALA A 574 1.17 22.02 -16.63
C ALA A 574 1.90 23.35 -16.71
N VAL A 575 3.23 23.33 -16.56
CA VAL A 575 4.07 24.54 -16.65
C VAL A 575 5.32 24.29 -17.49
N ALA A 576 5.78 25.32 -18.19
CA ALA A 576 7.07 25.34 -18.87
C ALA A 576 8.07 26.14 -18.02
N LEU A 577 9.33 25.69 -17.99
CA LEU A 577 10.42 26.40 -17.33
C LEU A 577 11.50 26.76 -18.36
N THR A 578 12.14 27.91 -18.17
CA THR A 578 13.30 28.34 -18.97
C THR A 578 14.40 28.81 -18.02
N PRO A 579 15.38 27.94 -17.68
CA PRO A 579 16.46 28.28 -16.76
C PRO A 579 17.59 29.04 -17.44
N ARG A 580 18.18 30.00 -16.73
CA ARG A 580 19.41 30.73 -17.09
C ARG A 580 20.40 30.60 -15.93
N LEU A 581 21.55 29.97 -16.19
CA LEU A 581 22.54 29.62 -15.18
C LEU A 581 23.58 30.74 -15.01
N TYR A 582 23.83 31.10 -13.75
CA TYR A 582 24.90 32.01 -13.33
C TYR A 582 25.78 31.33 -12.28
N VAL A 583 27.07 31.24 -12.54
CA VAL A 583 28.07 30.67 -11.63
C VAL A 583 28.89 31.79 -11.02
N CYS A 584 29.12 31.71 -9.71
CA CYS A 584 29.85 32.71 -8.94
C CYS A 584 31.34 32.35 -8.82
N ASP A 585 32.21 33.27 -9.23
CA ASP A 585 33.60 33.30 -8.82
C ASP A 585 33.71 33.88 -7.41
N ARG A 586 33.73 32.98 -6.41
CA ARG A 586 33.85 33.37 -5.00
C ARG A 586 35.15 34.12 -4.70
N LYS A 587 36.26 33.78 -5.37
CA LYS A 587 37.55 34.47 -5.11
C LYS A 587 37.43 35.92 -5.54
N ARG A 588 36.84 36.19 -6.70
CA ARG A 588 36.56 37.55 -7.16
C ARG A 588 35.53 38.25 -6.25
N ARG A 589 34.43 37.57 -5.89
CA ARG A 589 33.37 38.11 -5.02
C ARG A 589 33.90 38.64 -3.69
N TYR A 590 34.83 37.92 -3.06
CA TYR A 590 35.39 38.32 -1.76
C TYR A 590 36.64 39.21 -1.86
N ARG A 591 37.19 39.42 -3.06
CA ARG A 591 38.29 40.38 -3.30
C ARG A 591 37.81 41.78 -3.63
N GLN A 592 36.56 41.94 -4.08
CA GLN A 592 36.03 43.20 -4.57
C GLN A 592 34.58 43.37 -4.13
N LEU A 593 34.28 44.51 -3.49
CA LEU A 593 32.96 44.77 -2.91
C LEU A 593 31.99 45.40 -3.92
N PHE A 594 32.47 46.34 -4.74
CA PHE A 594 31.69 47.11 -5.70
C PHE A 594 32.24 46.95 -7.12
N SER A 595 31.37 46.99 -8.12
CA SER A 595 31.74 46.84 -9.53
C SER A 595 32.29 48.14 -10.13
N PHE A 596 33.07 48.03 -11.22
CA PHE A 596 33.66 49.16 -11.94
C PHE A 596 33.05 49.33 -13.34
N SER A 597 32.95 50.58 -13.80
CA SER A 597 32.67 50.94 -15.19
C SER A 597 33.85 51.74 -15.73
N GLY A 598 34.69 51.09 -16.55
CA GLY A 598 36.03 51.63 -16.86
C GLY A 598 36.87 51.71 -15.59
N ASP A 599 37.47 52.86 -15.33
CA ASP A 599 38.31 53.11 -14.14
C ASP A 599 37.51 53.64 -12.93
N SER A 600 36.18 53.83 -13.06
CA SER A 600 35.35 54.40 -12.01
C SER A 600 34.56 53.34 -11.24
N LEU A 601 34.58 53.46 -9.92
CA LEU A 601 33.75 52.65 -9.01
C LEU A 601 32.27 52.97 -9.24
N THR A 602 31.40 51.97 -9.17
CA THR A 602 29.95 52.13 -9.23
C THR A 602 29.31 51.81 -7.88
N ASP A 603 28.05 52.23 -7.69
CA ASP A 603 27.27 51.89 -6.49
C ASP A 603 26.70 50.45 -6.52
N ALA A 604 26.98 49.68 -7.56
CA ALA A 604 26.51 48.31 -7.70
C ALA A 604 27.51 47.32 -7.05
N TRP A 605 26.98 46.35 -6.30
CA TRP A 605 27.76 45.25 -5.73
C TRP A 605 28.46 44.43 -6.82
N GLU A 606 29.71 44.01 -6.58
CA GLU A 606 30.36 43.03 -7.46
C GLU A 606 29.78 41.64 -7.18
N GLU A 607 28.87 41.20 -8.04
CA GLU A 607 28.24 39.88 -7.90
C GLU A 607 29.22 38.73 -8.23
N ALA A 608 30.25 39.03 -9.04
CA ALA A 608 31.24 38.09 -9.54
C ALA A 608 30.62 36.85 -10.20
N THR A 609 29.52 37.03 -10.91
CA THR A 609 28.77 35.96 -11.55
C THR A 609 28.91 36.01 -13.06
N THR A 610 29.12 34.86 -13.67
CA THR A 610 29.17 34.71 -15.13
C THR A 610 28.09 33.75 -15.59
N THR A 611 27.51 34.05 -16.76
CA THR A 611 26.59 33.12 -17.42
C THR A 611 27.36 31.86 -17.82
N ALA A 612 26.79 30.70 -17.57
CA ALA A 612 27.38 29.41 -17.93
C ALA A 612 26.41 28.57 -18.77
N ALA A 613 26.97 27.73 -19.65
CA ALA A 613 26.22 26.82 -20.51
C ALA A 613 25.72 25.60 -19.70
N PRO A 614 24.39 25.37 -19.58
CA PRO A 614 23.85 24.24 -18.82
C PRO A 614 24.23 22.85 -19.35
N GLU A 615 24.52 22.73 -20.65
CA GLU A 615 24.65 21.46 -21.38
C GLU A 615 25.79 20.59 -20.84
N GLN A 616 26.94 21.20 -20.53
CA GLN A 616 28.09 20.48 -20.00
C GLN A 616 27.76 19.80 -18.67
N TYR A 617 27.12 20.51 -17.74
CA TYR A 617 26.77 19.97 -16.43
C TYR A 617 25.73 18.85 -16.53
N MET A 618 24.71 19.02 -17.39
CA MET A 618 23.74 17.96 -17.65
C MET A 618 24.42 16.72 -18.22
N GLN A 619 25.36 16.87 -19.15
CA GLN A 619 26.13 15.75 -19.69
C GLN A 619 26.97 15.06 -18.61
N THR A 620 27.63 15.81 -17.73
CA THR A 620 28.36 15.25 -16.58
C THR A 620 27.45 14.43 -15.67
N PHE A 621 26.24 14.91 -15.41
CA PHE A 621 25.24 14.16 -14.64
C PHE A 621 24.80 12.88 -15.35
N GLU A 622 24.48 12.95 -16.64
CA GLU A 622 24.07 11.79 -17.42
C GLU A 622 25.15 10.70 -17.46
N THR A 623 26.40 11.09 -17.70
CA THR A 623 27.56 10.18 -17.65
C THR A 623 27.72 9.55 -16.28
N PHE A 624 27.69 10.37 -15.21
CA PHE A 624 27.79 9.87 -13.84
C PHE A 624 26.70 8.84 -13.51
N MET A 625 25.46 9.07 -13.95
CA MET A 625 24.36 8.14 -13.72
C MET A 625 24.54 6.83 -14.49
N ILE A 626 24.92 6.88 -15.77
CA ILE A 626 25.15 5.68 -16.59
C ILE A 626 26.28 4.84 -15.99
N GLU A 627 27.39 5.47 -15.62
CA GLU A 627 28.54 4.80 -14.98
C GLU A 627 28.15 4.19 -13.63
N SER A 628 27.40 4.91 -12.81
CA SER A 628 26.96 4.46 -11.48
C SER A 628 25.99 3.28 -11.54
N LEU A 629 25.17 3.18 -12.59
CA LEU A 629 24.26 2.06 -12.81
C LEU A 629 24.97 0.83 -13.40
N GLY A 630 26.15 1.00 -14.01
CA GLY A 630 27.02 -0.07 -14.49
C GLY A 630 26.64 -0.65 -15.86
N LYS A 631 27.50 -1.55 -16.38
CA LYS A 631 27.41 -2.13 -17.75
C LYS A 631 26.14 -2.96 -18.04
N ASN A 632 25.28 -3.19 -17.05
CA ASN A 632 24.01 -3.92 -17.24
C ASN A 632 22.94 -3.08 -17.95
N THR A 633 23.17 -1.78 -18.18
CA THR A 633 22.28 -0.95 -18.99
C THR A 633 22.72 -0.99 -20.46
N GLN A 634 21.90 -1.56 -21.35
CA GLN A 634 22.11 -1.47 -22.81
C GLN A 634 21.86 -0.06 -23.39
N ALA A 635 21.63 0.94 -22.53
CA ALA A 635 21.32 2.31 -22.92
C ALA A 635 22.61 3.09 -23.23
N THR A 636 22.66 3.74 -24.39
CA THR A 636 23.74 4.64 -24.79
C THR A 636 23.48 6.10 -24.40
N ARG A 637 22.22 6.43 -24.06
CA ARG A 637 21.80 7.74 -23.57
C ARG A 637 20.98 7.60 -22.31
N PHE A 638 21.13 8.55 -21.39
CA PHE A 638 20.39 8.55 -20.12
C PHE A 638 18.87 8.53 -20.31
N SER A 639 18.37 9.26 -21.32
CA SER A 639 16.94 9.26 -21.68
C SER A 639 16.39 7.91 -22.18
N GLN A 640 17.24 6.95 -22.51
CA GLN A 640 16.85 5.61 -22.97
C GLN A 640 16.65 4.63 -21.81
N LEU A 641 17.18 4.93 -20.62
CA LEU A 641 16.92 4.13 -19.42
C LEU A 641 15.40 4.05 -19.20
N GLU A 642 14.89 2.85 -18.95
CA GLU A 642 13.44 2.58 -18.88
C GLU A 642 12.73 3.55 -17.92
N ARG A 643 13.28 3.69 -16.71
CA ARG A 643 12.79 4.63 -15.69
C ARG A 643 12.66 6.07 -16.22
N ILE A 644 13.69 6.57 -16.90
CA ILE A 644 13.78 7.94 -17.40
C ILE A 644 12.84 8.14 -18.60
N ARG A 645 12.80 7.17 -19.51
CA ARG A 645 11.87 7.13 -20.63
C ARG A 645 10.42 7.20 -20.15
N LEU A 646 10.06 6.39 -19.15
CA LEU A 646 8.70 6.37 -18.60
C LEU A 646 8.33 7.68 -17.89
N LEU A 647 9.28 8.31 -17.16
CA LEU A 647 9.09 9.66 -16.62
C LEU A 647 8.81 10.68 -17.72
N LEU A 648 9.64 10.72 -18.77
CA LEU A 648 9.47 11.66 -19.88
C LEU A 648 8.14 11.45 -20.60
N LEU A 649 7.67 10.21 -20.77
CA LEU A 649 6.32 9.95 -21.29
C LEU A 649 5.25 10.56 -20.38
N MET A 650 5.33 10.39 -19.06
CA MET A 650 4.38 10.98 -18.11
C MET A 650 4.39 12.53 -18.12
N LEU A 651 5.52 13.13 -18.48
CA LEU A 651 5.70 14.58 -18.60
C LEU A 651 5.47 15.12 -20.02
N SER A 652 5.18 14.24 -20.99
CA SER A 652 4.95 14.61 -22.39
C SER A 652 3.69 15.46 -22.54
N TRP A 653 3.79 16.50 -23.37
CA TRP A 653 2.74 17.48 -23.60
C TRP A 653 2.23 17.41 -25.05
N PRO A 654 0.90 17.45 -25.32
CA PRO A 654 -0.21 17.69 -24.39
C PRO A 654 -0.64 16.50 -23.52
N GLY A 655 0.01 15.34 -23.69
CA GLY A 655 -0.34 14.07 -23.06
C GLY A 655 -1.02 13.10 -24.04
N PRO A 656 -1.35 11.87 -23.59
CA PRO A 656 -2.05 10.86 -24.39
C PRO A 656 -3.50 11.25 -24.70
N ASN A 657 -4.15 10.45 -25.55
CA ASN A 657 -5.57 10.58 -25.86
C ASN A 657 -6.42 10.60 -24.56
N PRO A 658 -7.27 11.62 -24.33
CA PRO A 658 -8.13 11.70 -23.15
C PRO A 658 -9.04 10.48 -22.93
N ARG A 659 -9.42 9.76 -24.00
CA ARG A 659 -10.23 8.52 -23.90
C ARG A 659 -9.49 7.40 -23.18
N GLU A 660 -8.17 7.33 -23.31
CA GLU A 660 -7.33 6.31 -22.67
C GLU A 660 -6.97 6.68 -21.21
N THR A 661 -7.18 7.94 -20.83
CA THR A 661 -6.78 8.51 -19.53
C THR A 661 -7.91 9.15 -18.74
N ARG A 662 -9.17 8.83 -19.08
CA ARG A 662 -10.32 9.15 -18.23
C ARG A 662 -10.33 8.28 -16.97
N TYR A 663 -11.02 8.74 -15.94
CA TYR A 663 -11.33 7.88 -14.80
C TYR A 663 -12.34 6.81 -15.23
N MET A 664 -12.16 5.60 -14.70
CA MET A 664 -13.11 4.51 -14.87
C MET A 664 -14.31 4.71 -13.93
N GLU A 665 -15.46 4.22 -14.34
CA GLU A 665 -16.75 4.46 -13.69
C GLU A 665 -17.32 3.14 -13.14
N ILE A 666 -17.93 3.22 -11.95
CA ILE A 666 -18.66 2.09 -11.35
C ILE A 666 -19.99 1.85 -12.08
N GLU A 667 -20.55 2.90 -12.66
CA GLU A 667 -21.77 2.88 -13.46
C GLU A 667 -21.46 3.56 -14.80
N HIS A 668 -20.77 2.84 -15.69
CA HIS A 668 -20.51 3.30 -17.04
C HIS A 668 -21.68 2.93 -17.94
N SER A 669 -22.26 3.92 -18.62
CA SER A 669 -23.34 3.71 -19.58
C SER A 669 -22.82 3.82 -21.02
N GLU A 670 -22.99 2.75 -21.78
CA GLU A 670 -22.67 2.71 -23.21
C GLU A 670 -23.89 2.16 -23.97
N GLY A 671 -24.53 3.01 -24.78
CA GLY A 671 -25.80 2.67 -25.42
C GLY A 671 -26.91 2.39 -24.40
N ARG A 672 -27.46 1.17 -24.41
CA ARG A 672 -28.51 0.72 -23.47
C ARG A 672 -27.95 -0.02 -22.26
N ASP A 673 -26.65 -0.31 -22.24
CA ASP A 673 -26.02 -1.07 -21.17
C ASP A 673 -25.43 -0.15 -20.11
N THR A 674 -25.49 -0.58 -18.85
CA THR A 674 -24.78 0.06 -17.74
C THR A 674 -24.03 -1.00 -16.95
N TYR A 675 -22.73 -0.77 -16.72
CA TYR A 675 -21.86 -1.77 -16.10
C TYR A 675 -20.70 -1.14 -15.32
N ASN A 676 -20.09 -1.95 -14.44
CA ASN A 676 -18.94 -1.55 -13.63
C ASN A 676 -17.64 -1.89 -14.37
N GLU A 677 -16.90 -0.88 -14.82
CA GLU A 677 -15.67 -1.06 -15.60
C GLU A 677 -14.57 -1.80 -14.82
N TYR A 678 -14.66 -1.86 -13.49
CA TYR A 678 -13.70 -2.55 -12.63
C TYR A 678 -14.00 -4.06 -12.45
N ALA A 679 -15.16 -4.55 -12.90
CA ALA A 679 -15.66 -5.90 -12.57
C ALA A 679 -14.71 -7.04 -13.02
N GLU A 680 -14.05 -6.87 -14.18
CA GLU A 680 -13.11 -7.85 -14.72
C GLU A 680 -11.64 -7.56 -14.38
N ARG A 681 -11.39 -6.67 -13.41
CA ARG A 681 -10.05 -6.30 -12.91
C ARG A 681 -9.05 -6.06 -14.05
N PRO A 682 -9.36 -5.20 -15.05
CA PRO A 682 -8.38 -4.91 -16.07
C PRO A 682 -7.14 -4.24 -15.44
N VAL A 683 -5.97 -4.61 -15.93
CA VAL A 683 -4.68 -4.09 -15.44
C VAL A 683 -4.32 -2.82 -16.19
N LEU A 684 -3.74 -1.84 -15.49
CA LEU A 684 -3.23 -0.64 -16.15
C LEU A 684 -1.97 -0.99 -16.94
N PRO A 685 -1.90 -0.70 -18.25
CA PRO A 685 -0.61 -0.72 -18.94
C PRO A 685 0.35 0.30 -18.31
N ASP A 686 1.64 0.15 -18.56
CA ASP A 686 2.69 1.12 -18.25
C ASP A 686 2.56 2.39 -19.13
N PRO A 687 3.34 3.45 -18.87
CA PRO A 687 3.27 4.67 -19.67
C PRO A 687 3.52 4.48 -21.18
N ALA A 688 4.38 3.53 -21.58
CA ALA A 688 4.66 3.26 -22.99
C ALA A 688 3.47 2.57 -23.68
N GLY A 689 2.82 1.63 -23.00
CA GLY A 689 1.61 0.95 -23.46
C GLY A 689 0.43 1.90 -23.63
N VAL A 690 0.25 2.89 -22.74
CA VAL A 690 -0.78 3.94 -22.89
C VAL A 690 -0.53 4.81 -24.13
N MET A 691 0.73 5.15 -24.38
CA MET A 691 1.14 6.01 -25.50
C MET A 691 1.15 5.27 -26.85
N GLY A 692 0.80 3.98 -26.90
CA GLY A 692 0.86 3.16 -28.10
C GLY A 692 2.28 2.98 -28.65
N SER A 693 3.30 3.30 -27.84
CA SER A 693 4.70 3.11 -28.23
C SER A 693 5.02 1.64 -28.04
N LYS A 694 5.07 0.85 -29.13
CA LYS A 694 5.70 -0.47 -29.08
C LYS A 694 7.09 -0.26 -28.45
N VAL A 695 7.33 -0.87 -27.30
CA VAL A 695 8.66 -0.88 -26.70
C VAL A 695 9.53 -1.63 -27.71
N ALA A 696 10.42 -0.92 -28.40
CA ALA A 696 11.54 -1.57 -29.06
C ALA A 696 12.24 -2.36 -27.96
N ARG A 697 12.09 -3.69 -28.00
CA ARG A 697 13.03 -4.58 -27.31
C ARG A 697 14.41 -4.16 -27.79
N PRO A 698 15.42 -4.07 -26.92
CA PRO A 698 16.79 -4.04 -27.41
C PRO A 698 16.94 -5.16 -28.42
N SER A 699 17.47 -4.83 -29.59
CA SER A 699 17.78 -5.78 -30.64
C SER A 699 18.53 -6.95 -30.02
N GLU A 700 17.90 -8.13 -30.04
CA GLU A 700 18.63 -9.39 -29.95
C GLU A 700 19.78 -9.31 -30.97
N PRO A 701 21.01 -9.70 -30.60
CA PRO A 701 22.10 -9.69 -31.55
C PRO A 701 21.70 -10.49 -32.79
N GLU A 702 21.87 -9.87 -33.96
CA GLU A 702 21.73 -10.53 -35.25
C GLU A 702 22.65 -11.76 -35.25
N ILE A 703 22.06 -12.93 -35.08
CA ILE A 703 22.72 -14.19 -35.40
C ILE A 703 22.57 -14.34 -36.92
N GLN A 704 23.71 -14.17 -37.59
CA GLN A 704 23.87 -14.49 -39.00
C GLN A 704 23.46 -15.94 -39.25
N GLU A 705 22.81 -16.17 -40.38
CA GLU A 705 22.41 -17.48 -40.89
C GLU A 705 23.62 -18.44 -40.90
N GLU A 706 23.74 -19.26 -39.87
CA GLU A 706 24.52 -20.49 -39.91
C GLU A 706 23.55 -21.67 -39.75
N THR A 707 23.29 -22.28 -40.91
CA THR A 707 22.99 -23.70 -41.17
C THR A 707 22.38 -24.51 -40.02
N GLU A 708 21.13 -24.94 -40.23
CA GLU A 708 20.45 -25.99 -39.47
C GLU A 708 21.38 -27.15 -39.12
N LEU A 709 21.74 -27.26 -37.85
CA LEU A 709 22.14 -28.50 -37.22
C LEU A 709 21.05 -28.87 -36.23
N GLN A 710 20.34 -29.96 -36.53
CA GLN A 710 19.45 -30.64 -35.60
C GLN A 710 20.26 -31.02 -34.35
N GLU A 711 20.10 -30.30 -33.25
CA GLU A 711 20.54 -30.79 -31.95
C GLU A 711 19.55 -31.87 -31.49
N ASP A 712 19.99 -33.13 -31.58
CA ASP A 712 19.40 -34.24 -30.84
C ASP A 712 19.33 -33.86 -29.35
N VAL A 713 18.11 -33.75 -28.81
CA VAL A 713 17.89 -33.62 -27.36
C VAL A 713 18.33 -34.94 -26.71
N GLN A 714 19.62 -35.05 -26.39
CA GLN A 714 20.17 -36.25 -25.79
C GLN A 714 19.61 -36.41 -24.37
N VAL A 715 18.97 -37.56 -24.14
CA VAL A 715 18.53 -37.98 -22.81
C VAL A 715 19.76 -38.12 -21.92
N PRO A 716 19.82 -37.46 -20.74
CA PRO A 716 20.99 -37.53 -19.87
C PRO A 716 21.35 -38.99 -19.53
N THR A 717 22.64 -39.31 -19.55
CA THR A 717 23.15 -40.68 -19.33
C THR A 717 22.58 -41.28 -18.04
N GLY A 718 21.90 -42.43 -18.16
CA GLY A 718 21.24 -43.12 -17.06
C GLY A 718 19.78 -42.72 -16.79
N TYR A 719 19.18 -41.82 -17.58
CA TYR A 719 17.75 -41.53 -17.58
C TYR A 719 17.07 -42.17 -18.80
N LYS A 720 15.79 -42.50 -18.65
CA LYS A 720 14.86 -42.87 -19.71
C LYS A 720 13.92 -41.69 -19.98
N SER A 721 13.47 -41.55 -21.21
CA SER A 721 12.44 -40.58 -21.57
C SER A 721 11.08 -41.24 -21.69
N GLY A 722 10.04 -40.49 -21.38
CA GLY A 722 8.67 -40.93 -21.51
C GLY A 722 7.69 -39.80 -21.34
N LYS A 723 6.41 -40.16 -21.43
CA LYS A 723 5.28 -39.26 -21.39
C LYS A 723 4.38 -39.61 -20.21
N VAL A 724 3.97 -38.63 -19.43
CA VAL A 724 3.04 -38.85 -18.31
C VAL A 724 1.67 -39.19 -18.88
N LEU A 725 1.13 -40.37 -18.56
CA LEU A 725 -0.20 -40.80 -18.99
C LEU A 725 -1.28 -40.18 -18.10
N GLU A 726 -1.07 -40.28 -16.79
CA GLU A 726 -2.02 -39.85 -15.77
C GLU A 726 -1.30 -39.57 -14.45
N PHE A 727 -1.62 -38.47 -13.76
CA PHE A 727 -1.06 -38.10 -12.45
C PHE A 727 -2.09 -37.34 -11.60
N ASN A 728 -2.12 -37.58 -10.27
CA ASN A 728 -3.09 -37.01 -9.31
C ASN A 728 -4.56 -37.45 -9.51
N LEU A 729 -4.81 -38.76 -9.48
CA LEU A 729 -6.15 -39.36 -9.59
C LEU A 729 -6.99 -39.25 -8.28
N GLY A 730 -7.25 -38.02 -7.81
CA GLY A 730 -8.20 -37.73 -6.72
C GLY A 730 -7.63 -36.97 -5.51
N PRO A 731 -8.48 -36.54 -4.55
CA PRO A 731 -8.11 -35.59 -3.49
C PRO A 731 -7.07 -36.10 -2.45
N PHE A 732 -6.68 -37.37 -2.53
CA PHE A 732 -5.72 -38.00 -1.59
C PHE A 732 -4.78 -39.01 -2.28
N LYS A 733 -4.55 -38.91 -3.60
CA LYS A 733 -3.66 -39.84 -4.34
C LYS A 733 -2.56 -39.07 -5.08
N ASP A 734 -1.36 -39.06 -4.50
CA ASP A 734 -0.14 -38.40 -5.00
C ASP A 734 0.72 -39.33 -5.91
N TYR A 735 0.08 -40.06 -6.84
CA TYR A 735 0.78 -40.95 -7.78
C TYR A 735 0.18 -40.92 -9.19
N GLY A 736 0.90 -41.52 -10.15
CA GLY A 736 0.51 -41.66 -11.55
C GLY A 736 1.36 -42.64 -12.34
N PHE A 737 1.29 -42.59 -13.67
CA PHE A 737 1.99 -43.48 -14.58
C PHE A 737 2.67 -42.73 -15.73
N ILE A 738 3.89 -43.18 -16.09
CA ILE A 738 4.67 -42.66 -17.21
C ILE A 738 4.81 -43.77 -18.26
N GLN A 739 4.47 -43.47 -19.50
CA GLN A 739 4.72 -44.32 -20.66
C GLN A 739 6.16 -44.06 -21.16
N PRO A 740 7.10 -45.02 -21.04
CA PRO A 740 8.45 -44.83 -21.56
C PRO A 740 8.43 -44.81 -23.09
N ASP A 741 9.24 -43.94 -23.71
CA ASP A 741 9.33 -43.79 -25.17
C ASP A 741 9.84 -45.07 -25.86
N ALA A 742 10.60 -45.90 -25.14
CA ALA A 742 11.12 -47.19 -25.61
C ALA A 742 10.08 -48.33 -25.64
N GLY A 743 8.78 -48.05 -25.48
CA GLY A 743 7.68 -49.01 -25.73
C GLY A 743 7.45 -50.09 -24.66
N SER A 744 7.88 -49.87 -23.42
CA SER A 744 7.63 -50.81 -22.31
C SER A 744 6.31 -50.54 -21.58
N GLU A 745 5.86 -51.46 -20.70
CA GLU A 745 4.71 -51.23 -19.82
C GLU A 745 4.87 -49.93 -19.02
N SER A 746 3.74 -49.28 -18.73
CA SER A 746 3.70 -48.01 -17.99
C SER A 746 4.39 -48.13 -16.63
N VAL A 747 5.24 -47.17 -16.30
CA VAL A 747 6.04 -47.13 -15.07
C VAL A 747 5.33 -46.27 -14.05
N PHE A 748 5.19 -46.77 -12.82
CA PHE A 748 4.54 -46.05 -11.72
C PHE A 748 5.41 -44.88 -11.23
N VAL A 749 4.81 -43.72 -10.94
CA VAL A 749 5.49 -42.55 -10.36
C VAL A 749 4.72 -42.03 -9.15
N HIS A 750 5.44 -41.72 -8.06
CA HIS A 750 4.88 -41.07 -6.88
C HIS A 750 5.41 -39.63 -6.78
N LYS A 751 4.66 -38.70 -6.20
CA LYS A 751 5.07 -37.30 -6.02
C LYS A 751 6.40 -37.12 -5.29
N ASN A 752 6.67 -37.97 -4.30
CA ASN A 752 7.94 -37.95 -3.56
C ASN A 752 9.15 -38.41 -4.39
N HIS A 753 8.93 -38.86 -5.63
CA HIS A 753 9.98 -39.29 -6.55
C HIS A 753 10.24 -38.26 -7.67
N LEU A 754 9.59 -37.09 -7.63
CA LEU A 754 9.91 -35.95 -8.49
C LEU A 754 11.27 -35.34 -8.08
N ALA A 755 12.03 -34.86 -9.06
CA ALA A 755 13.31 -34.21 -8.79
C ALA A 755 13.12 -32.90 -7.99
N PRO A 756 14.12 -32.47 -7.20
CA PRO A 756 14.09 -31.17 -6.53
C PRO A 756 13.78 -30.02 -7.50
N GLY A 757 12.77 -29.21 -7.17
CA GLY A 757 12.28 -28.12 -8.03
C GLY A 757 11.11 -28.49 -8.95
N VAL A 758 10.73 -29.77 -9.03
CA VAL A 758 9.54 -30.25 -9.75
C VAL A 758 8.44 -30.58 -8.75
N TYR A 759 7.48 -29.67 -8.57
CA TYR A 759 6.42 -29.80 -7.56
C TYR A 759 5.21 -30.60 -8.03
N GLN A 760 5.00 -30.67 -9.35
CA GLN A 760 3.94 -31.42 -10.00
C GLN A 760 4.34 -31.78 -11.43
N ILE A 761 3.87 -32.92 -11.91
CA ILE A 761 3.81 -33.28 -13.33
C ILE A 761 2.33 -33.43 -13.72
N ILE A 762 1.97 -33.08 -14.95
CA ILE A 762 0.61 -33.21 -15.47
C ILE A 762 0.57 -34.21 -16.63
N ASN A 763 -0.62 -34.68 -16.96
CA ASN A 763 -0.82 -35.58 -18.09
C ASN A 763 -0.24 -34.94 -19.36
N GLU A 764 0.40 -35.78 -20.17
CA GLU A 764 1.08 -35.42 -21.42
C GLU A 764 2.45 -34.74 -21.29
N ASP A 765 2.92 -34.40 -20.08
CA ASP A 765 4.27 -33.88 -19.89
C ASP A 765 5.31 -34.89 -20.42
N ARG A 766 6.29 -34.39 -21.17
CA ARG A 766 7.50 -35.16 -21.48
C ARG A 766 8.42 -35.10 -20.28
N VAL A 767 8.89 -36.25 -19.84
CA VAL A 767 9.71 -36.37 -18.64
C VAL A 767 10.92 -37.26 -18.87
N HIS A 768 12.02 -36.94 -18.19
CA HIS A 768 13.19 -37.79 -18.06
C HIS A 768 13.19 -38.38 -16.65
N PHE A 769 13.36 -39.69 -16.51
CA PHE A 769 13.27 -40.40 -15.22
C PHE A 769 14.21 -41.61 -15.17
N ARG A 770 14.54 -42.06 -13.96
CA ARG A 770 15.28 -43.32 -13.74
C ARG A 770 14.30 -44.39 -13.27
N THR A 771 14.56 -45.65 -13.60
CA THR A 771 13.73 -46.78 -13.12
C THR A 771 14.41 -47.52 -11.99
N ALA A 772 13.69 -47.77 -10.89
CA ALA A 772 14.13 -48.57 -9.76
C ALA A 772 13.05 -49.60 -9.37
N PRO A 773 13.40 -50.76 -8.78
CA PRO A 773 12.42 -51.72 -8.32
C PRO A 773 11.62 -51.17 -7.13
N GLY A 774 10.29 -51.19 -7.25
CA GLY A 774 9.33 -50.77 -6.22
C GLY A 774 8.94 -51.88 -5.24
N ILE A 775 8.15 -51.50 -4.21
CA ILE A 775 7.79 -52.37 -3.07
C ILE A 775 6.97 -53.61 -3.49
N SER A 776 6.29 -53.56 -4.65
CA SER A 776 5.49 -54.67 -5.19
C SER A 776 6.16 -55.45 -6.33
N GLY A 777 7.47 -55.28 -6.55
CA GLY A 777 8.20 -55.91 -7.66
C GLY A 777 7.95 -55.29 -9.04
N ARG A 778 7.14 -54.22 -9.13
CA ARG A 778 6.95 -53.41 -10.36
C ARG A 778 7.98 -52.28 -10.42
N GLN A 779 8.36 -51.87 -11.62
CA GLN A 779 9.29 -50.77 -11.85
C GLN A 779 8.65 -49.42 -11.49
N GLU A 780 9.37 -48.58 -10.75
CA GLU A 780 8.96 -47.22 -10.37
C GLU A 780 9.91 -46.19 -10.97
N ALA A 781 9.36 -45.04 -11.36
CA ALA A 781 10.10 -43.89 -11.83
C ALA A 781 10.57 -43.05 -10.64
N ARG A 782 11.87 -42.73 -10.63
CA ARG A 782 12.53 -41.88 -9.64
C ARG A 782 13.36 -40.78 -10.30
N ASP A 783 13.52 -39.69 -9.56
CA ASP A 783 14.20 -38.47 -10.01
C ASP A 783 13.61 -37.95 -11.33
N VAL A 784 12.29 -37.81 -11.36
CA VAL A 784 11.51 -37.43 -12.55
C VAL A 784 11.64 -35.93 -12.81
N LYS A 785 12.05 -35.57 -14.02
CA LYS A 785 12.31 -34.19 -14.47
C LYS A 785 11.47 -33.90 -15.70
N ILE A 786 10.92 -32.68 -15.81
CA ILE A 786 10.23 -32.24 -17.03
C ILE A 786 11.27 -32.01 -18.12
N ALA A 787 11.08 -32.64 -19.28
CA ALA A 787 11.92 -32.45 -20.44
C ALA A 787 11.56 -31.11 -21.12
N PRO A 788 12.53 -30.32 -21.60
CA PRO A 788 12.26 -29.08 -22.31
C PRO A 788 11.45 -29.36 -23.58
N SER A 789 10.22 -28.83 -23.67
CA SER A 789 9.38 -28.97 -24.87
C SER A 789 9.56 -27.79 -25.82
N ALA A 790 9.75 -28.08 -27.10
CA ALA A 790 9.59 -27.12 -28.18
C ALA A 790 8.08 -26.91 -28.43
N SER A 791 7.53 -25.76 -28.05
CA SER A 791 6.18 -25.21 -28.35
C SER A 791 5.17 -25.19 -27.17
N PRO A 792 4.48 -24.04 -26.92
CA PRO A 792 3.43 -23.93 -25.90
C PRO A 792 2.09 -24.53 -26.37
N ARG A 793 1.31 -25.14 -25.46
CA ARG A 793 0.01 -25.80 -25.74
C ARG A 793 -1.21 -25.01 -25.26
N GLU A 794 -2.27 -25.05 -26.07
CA GLU A 794 -3.68 -24.76 -25.76
C GLU A 794 -4.34 -25.92 -24.99
N ILE A 795 -5.37 -25.66 -24.19
CA ILE A 795 -6.14 -26.68 -23.43
C ILE A 795 -7.61 -26.67 -23.88
N PRO A 796 -8.22 -27.81 -24.27
CA PRO A 796 -9.66 -27.91 -24.52
C PRO A 796 -10.46 -28.19 -23.23
N GLU A 797 -11.70 -27.68 -23.25
CA GLU A 797 -12.74 -27.87 -22.25
C GLU A 797 -13.35 -29.30 -22.28
N ASP A 798 -13.68 -29.81 -21.09
CA ASP A 798 -14.93 -30.50 -20.71
C ASP A 798 -14.78 -31.87 -20.03
N ALA A 799 -15.73 -32.14 -19.11
CA ALA A 799 -16.18 -33.40 -18.50
C ALA A 799 -16.34 -33.35 -16.97
N THR A 800 -17.58 -33.05 -16.59
CA THR A 800 -18.27 -33.20 -15.30
C THR A 800 -18.65 -34.64 -14.95
N GLU A 801 -18.95 -34.86 -13.64
CA GLU A 801 -19.77 -35.96 -13.05
C GLU A 801 -19.12 -37.37 -13.05
N ALA A 802 -19.24 -38.28 -12.07
CA ALA A 802 -20.20 -38.48 -11.00
C ALA A 802 -19.66 -39.43 -9.88
N GLN A 803 -20.37 -39.41 -8.75
CA GLN A 803 -20.79 -40.56 -7.92
C GLN A 803 -19.92 -41.20 -6.83
N SER A 804 -20.70 -41.66 -5.85
CA SER A 804 -20.53 -42.04 -4.45
C SER A 804 -20.61 -43.55 -4.21
N SER A 805 -19.90 -44.08 -3.21
CA SER A 805 -20.26 -45.22 -2.33
C SER A 805 -19.08 -45.43 -1.35
N GLU A 806 -19.25 -45.43 -0.01
CA GLU A 806 -19.64 -46.57 0.86
C GLU A 806 -18.77 -47.82 0.58
N ASP A 807 -18.14 -48.55 1.51
CA ASP A 807 -18.20 -48.64 2.97
C ASP A 807 -17.05 -49.56 3.48
N HIS A 808 -16.88 -49.69 4.81
CA HIS A 808 -16.13 -50.71 5.59
C HIS A 808 -14.59 -50.72 5.62
N ASP A 809 -13.91 -51.24 6.66
CA ASP A 809 -14.06 -51.40 8.12
C ASP A 809 -12.76 -52.13 8.57
N ASN A 810 -12.37 -51.93 9.84
CA ASN A 810 -11.52 -52.76 10.69
C ASN A 810 -9.96 -52.75 10.60
N ARG A 811 -9.42 -52.27 11.74
CA ARG A 811 -8.56 -52.96 12.74
C ARG A 811 -7.04 -52.95 12.61
N GLU A 812 -6.48 -52.28 13.61
CA GLU A 812 -5.40 -52.71 14.54
C GLU A 812 -4.11 -53.30 13.97
N ARG A 813 -2.99 -52.65 14.33
CA ARG A 813 -2.04 -53.16 15.34
C ARG A 813 -0.83 -52.22 15.48
N GLU A 814 -0.55 -51.82 16.72
CA GLU A 814 0.79 -51.40 17.15
C GLU A 814 1.78 -52.59 17.05
N PRO A 815 3.09 -52.33 17.02
CA PRO A 815 3.82 -52.48 18.28
C PRO A 815 4.90 -51.42 18.54
N ASN A 816 5.11 -51.19 19.85
CA ASN A 816 6.30 -50.62 20.48
C ASN A 816 7.60 -51.32 20.06
N VAL A 817 8.74 -50.61 20.15
CA VAL A 817 9.95 -51.01 20.91
C VAL A 817 10.95 -49.85 20.95
N GLU A 818 11.28 -49.50 22.19
CA GLU A 818 12.53 -49.04 22.83
C GLU A 818 13.36 -47.88 22.25
N ILE A 819 13.61 -46.93 23.16
CA ILE A 819 14.54 -45.81 23.06
C ILE A 819 15.69 -46.13 24.03
N ASP A 820 16.91 -46.23 23.50
CA ASP A 820 18.14 -46.25 24.29
C ASP A 820 18.64 -44.83 24.58
N GLN A 821 19.29 -44.74 25.73
CA GLN A 821 19.74 -43.56 26.46
C GLN A 821 21.02 -42.95 25.85
N GLU A 822 21.07 -41.62 25.75
CA GLU A 822 22.33 -40.85 25.76
C GLU A 822 22.18 -39.57 26.60
N ASP A 823 23.01 -39.55 27.65
CA ASP A 823 23.74 -38.47 28.32
C ASP A 823 23.04 -37.19 28.85
N GLU A 824 23.11 -37.07 30.19
CA GLU A 824 22.79 -35.89 30.99
C GLU A 824 23.77 -34.73 30.77
N PRO A 825 23.30 -33.46 30.80
CA PRO A 825 24.15 -32.31 31.04
C PRO A 825 24.22 -31.94 32.54
N ASP A 826 25.46 -31.93 33.01
CA ASP A 826 26.02 -31.34 34.22
C ASP A 826 25.20 -30.17 34.85
N THR A 827 24.63 -30.45 36.02
CA THR A 827 24.00 -29.46 36.90
C THR A 827 25.03 -28.81 37.82
N SER A 828 25.74 -27.79 37.35
CA SER A 828 26.63 -27.00 38.21
C SER A 828 26.79 -25.52 37.80
N ASN A 829 25.69 -24.77 37.67
CA ASN A 829 25.74 -23.30 37.84
C ASN A 829 24.35 -22.65 38.07
N PRO A 830 23.98 -22.17 39.28
CA PRO A 830 22.78 -21.39 39.48
C PRO A 830 23.13 -19.90 39.48
N ARG A 831 23.08 -19.25 38.32
CA ARG A 831 22.99 -17.78 38.23
C ARG A 831 21.97 -17.40 37.17
N GLN A 832 20.69 -17.49 37.55
CA GLN A 832 19.61 -16.80 36.86
C GLN A 832 19.85 -15.29 36.95
N ASP A 833 19.84 -14.59 35.81
CA ASP A 833 19.65 -13.14 35.81
C ASP A 833 18.25 -12.87 36.39
N LEU A 834 18.19 -12.31 37.60
CA LEU A 834 16.94 -11.95 38.26
C LEU A 834 16.36 -10.69 37.59
N TRP A 835 15.25 -10.86 36.88
CA TRP A 835 14.47 -9.75 36.33
C TRP A 835 13.42 -9.34 37.36
N GLU A 836 13.63 -8.23 38.09
CA GLU A 836 12.54 -7.65 38.88
C GLU A 836 11.73 -6.67 38.02
N GLU A 837 10.45 -6.99 37.80
CA GLU A 837 9.51 -6.05 37.18
C GLU A 837 9.17 -4.90 38.13
N ALA A 838 9.28 -3.66 37.66
CA ALA A 838 8.81 -2.49 38.39
C ALA A 838 7.71 -1.76 37.64
N THR A 839 6.78 -1.20 38.41
CA THR A 839 5.65 -0.43 37.88
C THR A 839 5.96 1.07 37.97
N VAL A 840 5.80 1.81 36.87
CA VAL A 840 5.88 3.27 36.89
C VAL A 840 4.62 3.80 37.59
N MET A 841 4.80 4.42 38.75
CA MET A 841 3.71 4.94 39.56
C MET A 841 3.24 6.31 39.06
N LYS A 842 4.20 7.19 38.74
CA LYS A 842 3.91 8.57 38.33
C LYS A 842 5.09 9.18 37.58
N MET A 843 4.79 9.85 36.47
CA MET A 843 5.74 10.74 35.78
C MET A 843 5.68 12.13 36.43
N SER A 844 6.83 12.68 36.86
CA SER A 844 6.92 14.06 37.34
C SER A 844 7.41 15.03 36.25
N SER A 845 8.18 14.54 35.27
CA SER A 845 8.53 15.24 34.02
C SER A 845 9.00 14.26 32.94
N LYS A 846 9.31 14.72 31.71
CA LYS A 846 9.81 13.87 30.60
C LYS A 846 11.00 12.97 30.98
N ASP A 847 11.82 13.42 31.94
CA ASP A 847 13.06 12.75 32.33
C ASP A 847 13.05 12.27 33.80
N LYS A 848 11.91 12.40 34.51
CA LYS A 848 11.76 12.01 35.93
C LYS A 848 10.54 11.14 36.18
N ALA A 849 10.74 10.02 36.88
CA ALA A 849 9.68 9.06 37.20
C ALA A 849 9.80 8.56 38.64
N GLN A 850 8.65 8.30 39.27
CA GLN A 850 8.54 7.48 40.47
C GLN A 850 8.21 6.04 40.07
N VAL A 851 9.02 5.09 40.49
CA VAL A 851 8.86 3.66 40.19
C VAL A 851 8.70 2.87 41.48
N LYS A 852 7.88 1.83 41.45
CA LYS A 852 7.62 0.94 42.58
C LYS A 852 8.08 -0.48 42.25
N ASN A 853 8.90 -1.07 43.12
CA ASN A 853 9.32 -2.48 43.00
C ASN A 853 8.23 -3.43 43.51
N GLN A 854 8.45 -4.75 43.38
CA GLN A 854 7.48 -5.76 43.85
C GLN A 854 7.32 -5.78 45.37
N ALA A 855 8.36 -5.41 46.13
CA ALA A 855 8.31 -5.23 47.59
C ALA A 855 7.48 -4.00 48.03
N GLY A 856 7.17 -3.11 47.09
CA GLY A 856 6.31 -1.95 47.28
C GLY A 856 7.03 -0.66 47.66
N GLU A 857 8.35 -0.66 47.61
CA GLU A 857 9.21 0.50 47.84
C GLU A 857 9.20 1.43 46.62
N VAL A 858 9.28 2.74 46.88
CA VAL A 858 9.16 3.78 45.85
C VAL A 858 10.48 4.51 45.67
N PHE A 859 10.94 4.62 44.43
CA PHE A 859 12.20 5.28 44.06
C PHE A 859 11.96 6.47 43.12
N GLU A 860 12.68 7.57 43.32
CA GLU A 860 12.72 8.70 42.38
C GLU A 860 13.91 8.63 41.43
N CYS A 861 13.62 8.52 40.14
CA CYS A 861 14.63 8.54 39.08
C CYS A 861 14.78 9.97 38.53
N GLY A 862 15.95 10.58 38.70
CA GLY A 862 16.22 11.98 38.36
C GLY A 862 16.51 12.29 36.88
N LYS A 863 17.01 11.31 36.11
CA LYS A 863 17.25 11.33 34.65
C LYS A 863 17.22 9.90 34.11
N ILE A 864 16.58 9.64 32.97
CA ILE A 864 16.46 8.28 32.42
C ILE A 864 17.34 8.16 31.15
N PRO A 865 18.19 7.11 31.03
CA PRO A 865 18.41 6.03 32.00
C PRO A 865 19.14 6.51 33.27
N ALA A 866 18.71 6.02 34.44
CA ALA A 866 19.27 6.36 35.75
C ALA A 866 19.86 5.13 36.43
N THR A 867 20.97 5.33 37.14
CA THR A 867 21.49 4.37 38.11
C THR A 867 20.86 4.67 39.47
N VAL A 868 20.22 3.69 40.10
CA VAL A 868 19.60 3.80 41.43
C VAL A 868 20.38 2.92 42.41
N ARG A 869 20.71 3.46 43.58
CA ARG A 869 21.36 2.71 44.68
C ARG A 869 20.30 2.27 45.68
N LEU A 870 20.24 0.97 45.97
CA LEU A 870 19.42 0.43 47.05
C LEU A 870 20.15 0.59 48.40
N GLN A 871 19.39 0.58 49.51
CA GLN A 871 19.94 0.81 50.86
C GLN A 871 20.99 -0.24 51.28
N GLU A 872 21.03 -1.42 50.63
CA GLU A 872 21.96 -2.52 50.94
C GLU A 872 23.20 -2.58 50.03
N GLY A 873 23.46 -1.57 49.20
CA GLY A 873 24.71 -1.46 48.43
C GLY A 873 24.64 -2.00 46.98
N ASP A 874 23.53 -2.61 46.58
CA ASP A 874 23.32 -3.01 45.18
C ASP A 874 23.03 -1.82 44.26
N THR A 875 23.68 -1.81 43.10
CA THR A 875 23.50 -0.79 42.05
C THR A 875 22.63 -1.35 40.93
N VAL A 876 21.50 -0.70 40.65
CA VAL A 876 20.52 -1.16 39.65
C VAL A 876 20.33 -0.11 38.56
N ILE A 877 20.29 -0.51 37.29
CA ILE A 877 20.04 0.36 36.13
C ILE A 877 18.57 0.27 35.78
N ALA A 878 17.85 1.40 35.81
CA ALA A 878 16.48 1.48 35.32
C ALA A 878 16.48 1.77 33.81
N GLU A 879 16.21 0.76 32.98
CA GLU A 879 15.97 0.92 31.54
C GLU A 879 14.49 1.10 31.26
N VAL A 880 14.15 2.08 30.41
CA VAL A 880 12.77 2.38 30.04
C VAL A 880 12.52 2.07 28.58
N VAL A 881 11.50 1.25 28.30
CA VAL A 881 11.06 0.91 26.95
C VAL A 881 10.02 1.93 26.49
N ARG A 882 10.24 2.55 25.32
CA ARG A 882 9.37 3.57 24.72
C ARG A 882 8.59 3.00 23.53
N SER A 883 7.34 3.44 23.34
CA SER A 883 6.61 3.35 22.08
C SER A 883 5.93 4.68 21.80
N LYS A 884 6.06 5.19 20.57
CA LYS A 884 5.44 6.47 20.13
C LYS A 884 5.67 7.65 21.09
N ASN A 885 6.88 7.75 21.65
CA ASN A 885 7.27 8.77 22.64
C ASN A 885 6.57 8.70 24.01
N GLU A 886 5.86 7.61 24.30
CA GLU A 886 5.31 7.32 25.63
C GLU A 886 6.10 6.19 26.30
N ILE A 887 6.35 6.34 27.61
CA ILE A 887 7.06 5.37 28.43
C ILE A 887 6.07 4.28 28.85
N ILE A 888 6.32 3.03 28.45
CA ILE A 888 5.39 1.91 28.66
C ILE A 888 5.83 1.02 29.82
N ARG A 889 7.13 0.89 30.09
CA ARG A 889 7.69 -0.01 31.12
C ARG A 889 9.06 0.44 31.61
N ALA A 890 9.38 0.21 32.88
CA ALA A 890 10.71 0.33 33.46
C ALA A 890 11.19 -1.05 33.95
N VAL A 891 12.44 -1.41 33.66
CA VAL A 891 13.05 -2.68 34.10
C VAL A 891 14.33 -2.35 34.86
N PHE A 892 14.48 -2.95 36.03
CA PHE A 892 15.69 -2.87 36.84
C PHE A 892 16.68 -3.95 36.42
N LYS A 893 17.90 -3.58 36.03
CA LYS A 893 19.01 -4.51 35.76
C LYS A 893 20.05 -4.39 36.86
N GLN A 894 20.36 -5.48 37.56
CA GLN A 894 21.51 -5.50 38.49
C GLN A 894 22.79 -5.28 37.68
N LYS A 895 23.62 -4.31 38.08
CA LYS A 895 24.90 -4.05 37.43
C LYS A 895 25.87 -5.16 37.84
N LYS A 896 26.29 -6.03 36.92
CA LYS A 896 27.46 -6.93 37.14
C LYS A 896 28.68 -6.04 37.41
N GLU A 897 29.36 -6.25 38.54
CA GLU A 897 30.70 -5.69 38.80
C GLU A 897 31.74 -6.29 37.86
#